data_AF-A0A445F4Q9-F1
#
_entry.id   AF-A0A445F4Q9-F1
#
_cell.length_a   1.000
_cell.length_b   1.000
_cell.length_c   1.000
_cell.angle_alpha   90.00
_cell.angle_beta   90.00
_cell.angle_gamma   90.00
#
_symmetry.space_group_name_H-M   'P 1'
#
loop_
_entity.id
_entity.type
_entity.pdbx_description
1 polymer ?
#
loop_
_entity_poly.entity_id
_entity_poly.type
_entity_poly.pdbx_seq_one_letter_code
_entity_poly.pdbx_strand_id
1 'polypeptide(L)'
;MFLLNNHVDVTFLLFLWLFGIGSSSASIYNANYCPNNTSYNSNLTFETNLKVLLASMVSNVSLSDGYYFTAMGMGTTSVANGLLLCRGDVSTATCHDCISTAATEITRRCPNKTESIIWYDECMLRFTNRYFAPTSVVPRANLMDGNNISASDLDSFNRTLFGLLNDLIEEAANSRLARKFATGQREFAGHSPENTVYALTECEPDLTTTQCEECLRNAVSTLPSCCGGKQGARALLSYCNARHELFRFYHTSDTSGNKKSVSRVVLIVVPVVVSIILLLCVCYFILKRSRKKYNTLLRENFGEESATLESLQFGLVTIEAATNKFSYEKRIGEGGFGVVYKGVLPDGREIAVKKLSKSSGQGANEFKNEILLIAKLQHRNLVTLLGFCLEEHEKMLIYEFVSNKSLDYFLFDSHRSKQLNWSERYKIIEGIAQGISYLHEHSRLKVIHRDLKPSNVLLDSNMNPKISDFGMARIVAIDQLQGKTNRIVGTYGYMSPEYAMHGQFSEKSDVFSFGVIVLEIISAKRNTRSVFSDHDDLLSYTWEQWMDEAPLNIFDQSIKAEFCDHSEVVKCIQIGLLCVQEKPDDRPKITQVISYLNSSITELPLPKKPINSRQSGIVQKIAVGESSSGSTPSINEMSVSIFIPR
;
A
#
# COMPACT_ATOMS: atom_id res chain seq x y z
N MET A 1 -9.52 -41.07 3.65
CA MET A 1 -8.80 -40.89 2.37
C MET A 1 -8.39 -39.42 2.30
N PHE A 2 -7.53 -38.93 3.21
CA PHE A 2 -6.06 -39.04 3.20
C PHE A 2 -5.49 -39.00 1.78
N LEU A 3 -5.09 -37.81 1.31
CA LEU A 3 -3.70 -37.44 1.03
C LEU A 3 -3.62 -36.03 0.42
N LEU A 4 -2.58 -35.29 0.83
CA LEU A 4 -2.01 -34.08 0.21
C LEU A 4 -2.75 -32.74 0.40
N ASN A 5 -2.47 -32.07 1.53
CA ASN A 5 -1.86 -30.73 1.50
C ASN A 5 -1.18 -30.27 2.81
N ASN A 6 -0.63 -31.20 3.62
CA ASN A 6 0.04 -30.86 4.89
C ASN A 6 1.53 -30.46 4.74
N HIS A 7 2.05 -30.33 3.52
CA HIS A 7 3.47 -29.99 3.35
C HIS A 7 3.76 -28.50 3.37
N VAL A 8 2.78 -27.62 3.16
CA VAL A 8 3.03 -26.16 3.19
C VAL A 8 2.80 -25.59 4.59
N ASP A 9 1.80 -26.04 5.35
CA ASP A 9 1.59 -25.53 6.72
C ASP A 9 2.63 -26.05 7.71
N VAL A 10 3.08 -27.30 7.58
CA VAL A 10 4.15 -27.83 8.45
C VAL A 10 5.49 -27.23 8.06
N THR A 11 5.78 -26.98 6.77
CA THR A 11 7.01 -26.30 6.37
C THR A 11 6.98 -24.81 6.64
N PHE A 12 5.82 -24.13 6.64
CA PHE A 12 5.67 -22.71 7.00
C PHE A 12 5.68 -22.48 8.51
N LEU A 13 5.14 -23.41 9.30
CA LEU A 13 5.31 -23.42 10.77
C LEU A 13 6.73 -23.82 11.18
N LEU A 14 7.37 -24.78 10.49
CA LEU A 14 8.81 -25.01 10.63
C LEU A 14 9.65 -23.85 10.06
N PHE A 15 9.18 -23.11 9.04
CA PHE A 15 9.84 -21.90 8.53
C PHE A 15 9.71 -20.76 9.55
N LEU A 16 8.59 -20.61 10.24
CA LEU A 16 8.44 -19.63 11.32
C LEU A 16 9.23 -20.03 12.57
N TRP A 17 9.46 -21.33 12.78
CA TRP A 17 10.36 -21.85 13.82
C TRP A 17 11.85 -21.80 13.42
N LEU A 18 12.19 -21.86 12.12
CA LEU A 18 13.57 -21.87 11.60
C LEU A 18 14.06 -20.51 11.07
N PHE A 19 13.16 -19.59 10.72
CA PHE A 19 13.46 -18.20 10.31
C PHE A 19 13.16 -17.18 11.41
N GLY A 20 12.82 -17.64 12.62
CA GLY A 20 12.89 -16.86 13.85
C GLY A 20 14.31 -16.75 14.45
N ILE A 21 15.37 -16.97 13.66
CA ILE A 21 16.75 -16.74 14.09
C ILE A 21 17.49 -15.90 13.04
N GLY A 22 16.97 -14.70 12.79
CA GLY A 22 17.90 -13.59 12.81
C GLY A 22 18.35 -13.47 14.26
N SER A 23 19.61 -13.78 14.59
CA SER A 23 20.15 -13.42 15.90
C SER A 23 20.37 -11.90 15.97
N SER A 24 19.28 -11.13 15.90
CA SER A 24 19.08 -10.09 16.89
C SER A 24 18.35 -10.82 18.00
N SER A 25 19.09 -11.28 19.02
CA SER A 25 18.41 -11.74 20.23
C SER A 25 17.54 -10.56 20.68
N ALA A 26 16.22 -10.75 20.75
CA ALA A 26 15.34 -9.74 21.30
C ALA A 26 15.91 -9.34 22.67
N SER A 27 16.14 -8.03 22.88
CA SER A 27 16.74 -7.54 24.11
C SER A 27 15.96 -8.08 25.31
N ILE A 28 16.67 -8.65 26.28
CA ILE A 28 16.05 -9.38 27.37
C ILE A 28 15.51 -8.37 28.38
N TYR A 29 14.19 -8.20 28.41
CA TYR A 29 13.53 -7.29 29.33
C TYR A 29 13.72 -7.73 30.80
N ASN A 30 14.16 -6.82 31.65
CA ASN A 30 14.38 -7.08 33.08
C ASN A 30 13.28 -6.46 33.95
N ALA A 31 13.13 -5.13 33.89
CA ALA A 31 12.22 -4.40 34.76
C ALA A 31 11.89 -3.01 34.19
N ASN A 32 10.85 -2.38 34.73
CA ASN A 32 10.59 -0.97 34.53
C ASN A 32 10.11 -0.31 35.83
N TYR A 33 10.36 0.98 35.98
CA TYR A 33 9.89 1.80 37.10
C TYR A 33 8.97 2.90 36.57
N CYS A 34 7.70 2.86 36.98
CA CYS A 34 6.73 3.92 36.74
C CYS A 34 6.26 4.49 38.09
N PRO A 35 6.55 5.75 38.44
CA PRO A 35 6.11 6.32 39.70
C PRO A 35 4.60 6.59 39.70
N ASN A 36 3.91 6.31 40.80
CA ASN A 36 2.46 6.53 40.90
C ASN A 36 2.08 8.02 40.89
N ASN A 37 2.92 8.88 41.50
CA ASN A 37 2.57 10.26 41.83
C ASN A 37 3.04 11.29 40.80
N THR A 38 3.63 10.85 39.68
CA THR A 38 4.25 11.75 38.70
C THR A 38 3.70 11.46 37.31
N SER A 39 2.65 12.19 36.92
CA SER A 39 2.03 12.05 35.61
C SER A 39 1.83 13.42 34.96
N TYR A 40 1.95 13.50 33.64
CA TYR A 40 1.64 14.70 32.86
C TYR A 40 0.35 14.47 32.06
N ASN A 41 -0.37 15.55 31.75
CA ASN A 41 -1.50 15.52 30.83
C ASN A 41 -0.99 15.47 29.37
N SER A 42 -1.55 14.62 28.52
CA SER A 42 -1.11 14.38 27.13
C SER A 42 -1.15 15.62 26.23
N ASN A 43 -1.80 16.70 26.66
CA ASN A 43 -1.79 18.00 25.98
C ASN A 43 -0.62 18.93 26.38
N LEU A 44 0.38 18.46 27.14
CA LEU A 44 1.49 19.29 27.63
C LEU A 44 2.73 19.25 26.72
N THR A 45 3.43 20.39 26.65
CA THR A 45 4.74 20.57 25.97
C THR A 45 5.78 19.52 26.36
N PHE A 46 5.69 18.97 27.57
CA PHE A 46 6.57 17.89 28.03
C PHE A 46 6.46 16.63 27.15
N GLU A 47 5.28 16.25 26.65
CA GLU A 47 5.13 15.06 25.79
C GLU A 47 5.91 15.23 24.48
N THR A 48 5.81 16.42 23.88
CA THR A 48 6.55 16.76 22.66
C THR A 48 8.06 16.72 22.93
N ASN A 49 8.52 17.32 24.03
CA ASN A 49 9.92 17.29 24.41
C ASN A 49 10.41 15.86 24.66
N LEU A 50 9.60 15.01 25.29
CA LEU A 50 9.93 13.60 25.52
C LEU A 50 10.02 12.80 24.22
N LYS A 51 9.11 12.99 23.26
CA LYS A 51 9.19 12.33 21.94
C LYS A 51 10.46 12.72 21.19
N VAL A 52 10.82 14.00 21.20
CA VAL A 52 12.06 14.50 20.59
C VAL A 52 13.29 13.95 21.31
N LEU A 53 13.25 13.90 22.64
CA LEU A 53 14.33 13.34 23.47
C LEU A 53 14.61 11.89 23.10
N LEU A 54 13.58 11.05 23.07
CA LEU A 54 13.70 9.62 22.75
C LEU A 54 14.22 9.39 21.32
N ALA A 55 13.73 10.15 20.34
CA ALA A 55 14.22 10.08 18.97
C ALA A 55 15.70 10.51 18.85
N SER A 56 16.08 11.58 19.55
CA SER A 56 17.47 12.07 19.60
C SER A 56 18.41 11.07 20.25
N MET A 57 17.93 10.32 21.24
CA MET A 57 18.73 9.29 21.89
C MET A 57 19.03 8.14 20.95
N VAL A 58 18.00 7.60 20.27
CA VAL A 58 18.16 6.49 19.32
C VAL A 58 19.13 6.86 18.19
N SER A 59 19.07 8.08 17.67
CA SER A 59 19.96 8.52 16.59
C SER A 59 21.42 8.71 17.02
N ASN A 60 21.68 9.03 18.29
CA ASN A 60 23.02 9.32 18.80
C ASN A 60 23.73 8.14 19.48
N VAL A 61 23.05 7.00 19.72
CA VAL A 61 23.64 5.82 20.39
C VAL A 61 24.96 5.37 19.76
N SER A 62 25.03 5.39 18.43
CA SER A 62 26.22 4.92 17.70
C SER A 62 27.42 5.85 17.85
N LEU A 63 27.19 7.12 18.21
CA LEU A 63 28.23 8.15 18.37
C LEU A 63 28.71 8.28 19.81
N SER A 64 27.98 7.69 20.76
CA SER A 64 28.13 7.97 22.18
C SER A 64 28.79 6.82 22.97
N ASP A 65 29.37 5.85 22.25
CA ASP A 65 30.02 4.65 22.81
C ASP A 65 29.19 3.93 23.89
N GLY A 66 27.85 3.96 23.77
CA GLY A 66 26.94 3.28 24.70
C GLY A 66 26.53 4.07 25.94
N TYR A 67 26.94 5.33 26.09
CA TYR A 67 26.43 6.23 27.13
C TYR A 67 26.04 7.57 26.52
N TYR A 68 24.85 8.09 26.83
CA TYR A 68 24.45 9.39 26.33
C TYR A 68 23.47 10.08 27.28
N PHE A 69 23.77 11.33 27.60
CA PHE A 69 22.91 12.21 28.38
C PHE A 69 22.53 13.42 27.51
N THR A 70 21.23 13.76 27.49
CA THR A 70 20.74 14.95 26.78
C THR A 70 19.43 15.44 27.42
N ALA A 71 19.07 16.68 27.14
CA ALA A 71 17.83 17.30 27.61
C ALA A 71 17.11 18.04 26.47
N MET A 72 15.79 17.99 26.47
CA MET A 72 14.93 18.75 25.55
C MET A 72 14.08 19.75 26.33
N GLY A 73 14.01 20.99 25.84
CA GLY A 73 13.25 22.06 26.52
C GLY A 73 13.96 22.66 27.75
N MET A 74 15.29 22.75 27.73
CA MET A 74 16.08 23.36 28.81
C MET A 74 15.60 24.79 29.14
N GLY A 75 15.65 25.15 30.42
CA GLY A 75 15.21 26.47 30.90
C GLY A 75 13.69 26.62 31.06
N THR A 76 12.91 25.56 30.80
CA THR A 76 11.45 25.56 30.96
C THR A 76 11.00 24.59 32.05
N THR A 77 9.77 24.76 32.54
CA THR A 77 9.12 23.80 33.46
C THR A 77 8.74 22.47 32.78
N SER A 78 8.91 22.37 31.47
CA SER A 78 8.60 21.20 30.64
C SER A 78 9.85 20.50 30.12
N VAL A 79 11.01 20.72 30.75
CA VAL A 79 12.26 20.04 30.40
C VAL A 79 12.10 18.53 30.55
N ALA A 80 12.59 17.79 29.56
CA ALA A 80 12.72 16.34 29.61
C ALA A 80 14.22 16.00 29.57
N ASN A 81 14.75 15.54 30.69
CA ASN A 81 16.11 15.02 30.79
C ASN A 81 16.08 13.53 30.52
N GLY A 82 17.10 13.03 29.83
CA GLY A 82 17.22 11.60 29.63
C GLY A 82 18.66 11.12 29.64
N LEU A 83 18.78 9.86 30.01
CA LEU A 83 20.02 9.11 30.09
C LEU A 83 19.82 7.73 29.50
N LEU A 84 20.80 7.28 28.71
CA LEU A 84 20.92 5.88 28.29
C LEU A 84 22.28 5.33 28.69
N LEU A 85 22.30 4.04 29.00
CA LEU A 85 23.51 3.30 29.34
C LEU A 85 23.41 1.89 28.77
N CYS A 86 24.36 1.51 27.92
CA CYS A 86 24.53 0.15 27.42
C CYS A 86 25.63 -0.56 28.20
N ARG A 87 25.45 -1.86 28.39
CA ARG A 87 26.38 -2.69 29.14
C ARG A 87 27.77 -2.70 28.50
N GLY A 88 28.82 -2.60 29.31
CA GLY A 88 30.19 -2.38 28.84
C GLY A 88 30.73 -3.35 27.79
N ASP A 89 30.27 -4.61 27.78
CA ASP A 89 30.71 -5.67 26.87
C ASP A 89 29.84 -5.84 25.61
N VAL A 90 28.78 -5.04 25.42
CA VAL A 90 27.90 -5.16 24.24
C VAL A 90 28.42 -4.35 23.05
N SER A 91 28.16 -4.87 21.84
CA SER A 91 28.50 -4.19 20.59
C SER A 91 27.64 -2.95 20.36
N THR A 92 28.13 -2.00 19.55
CA THR A 92 27.35 -0.80 19.16
C THR A 92 26.01 -1.16 18.51
N ALA A 93 25.97 -2.23 17.70
CA ALA A 93 24.73 -2.70 17.07
C ALA A 93 23.73 -3.24 18.11
N THR A 94 24.20 -4.08 19.04
CA THR A 94 23.37 -4.62 20.13
C THR A 94 22.84 -3.50 21.04
N CYS A 95 23.69 -2.52 21.34
CA CYS A 95 23.32 -1.34 22.11
C CYS A 95 22.24 -0.52 21.39
N HIS A 96 22.41 -0.25 20.09
CA HIS A 96 21.42 0.47 19.29
C HIS A 96 20.05 -0.24 19.27
N ASP A 97 20.03 -1.55 19.00
CA ASP A 97 18.80 -2.35 18.99
C ASP A 97 18.08 -2.33 20.34
N CYS A 98 18.84 -2.46 21.43
CA CYS A 98 18.30 -2.40 22.79
C CYS A 98 17.70 -1.03 23.12
N ILE A 99 18.40 0.06 22.81
CA ILE A 99 17.91 1.42 23.05
C ILE A 99 16.70 1.76 22.17
N SER A 100 16.67 1.34 20.91
CA SER A 100 15.51 1.51 20.03
C SER A 100 14.27 0.82 20.60
N THR A 101 14.46 -0.40 21.14
CA THR A 101 13.40 -1.15 21.81
C THR A 101 12.96 -0.44 23.10
N ALA A 102 13.91 -0.04 23.94
CA ALA A 102 13.65 0.66 25.20
C ALA A 102 12.91 1.98 25.00
N ALA A 103 13.29 2.78 23.99
CA ALA A 103 12.66 4.07 23.67
C ALA A 103 11.19 3.92 23.27
N THR A 104 10.86 2.84 22.57
CA THR A 104 9.47 2.52 22.19
C THR A 104 8.67 1.99 23.39
N GLU A 105 9.26 1.09 24.16
CA GLU A 105 8.57 0.37 25.24
C GLU A 105 8.39 1.21 26.51
N ILE A 106 9.28 2.16 26.81
CA ILE A 106 9.21 2.94 28.05
C ILE A 106 7.93 3.78 28.13
N THR A 107 7.48 4.38 27.03
CA THR A 107 6.21 5.14 26.99
C THR A 107 4.99 4.24 26.94
N ARG A 108 5.12 3.01 26.42
CA ARG A 108 4.03 2.01 26.40
C ARG A 108 3.78 1.44 27.79
N ARG A 109 4.85 1.14 28.54
CA ARG A 109 4.79 0.55 29.89
C ARG A 109 4.52 1.58 30.98
N CYS A 110 5.05 2.78 30.81
CA CYS A 110 4.84 3.91 31.72
C CYS A 110 4.10 5.06 31.01
N PRO A 111 2.81 4.88 30.65
CA PRO A 111 2.07 5.93 29.94
C PRO A 111 1.92 7.17 30.81
N ASN A 112 2.09 8.34 30.17
CA ASN A 112 1.87 9.66 30.76
C ASN A 112 2.70 9.96 32.02
N LYS A 113 3.86 9.31 32.22
CA LYS A 113 4.73 9.54 33.37
C LYS A 113 5.76 10.62 33.10
N THR A 114 6.06 11.47 34.09
CA THR A 114 7.13 12.48 33.94
C THR A 114 8.51 11.97 34.31
N GLU A 115 8.60 10.77 34.88
CA GLU A 115 9.84 10.06 35.17
C GLU A 115 9.61 8.56 34.94
N SER A 116 10.56 7.88 34.31
CA SER A 116 10.54 6.42 34.15
C SER A 116 11.92 5.86 33.90
N ILE A 117 12.11 4.59 34.25
CA ILE A 117 13.29 3.81 33.88
C ILE A 117 12.83 2.49 33.29
N ILE A 118 13.50 2.03 32.24
CA ILE A 118 13.37 0.67 31.72
C ILE A 118 14.76 0.03 31.67
N TRP A 119 14.84 -1.21 32.14
CA TRP A 119 16.07 -2.01 32.15
C TRP A 119 15.88 -3.24 31.27
N TYR A 120 16.86 -3.47 30.42
CA TYR A 120 17.11 -4.69 29.66
C TYR A 120 18.43 -5.30 30.11
N ASP A 121 18.76 -6.50 29.64
CA ASP A 121 20.05 -7.15 29.96
C ASP A 121 21.23 -6.41 29.33
N GLU A 122 21.00 -5.79 28.17
CA GLU A 122 22.00 -5.15 27.34
C GLU A 122 22.05 -3.62 27.55
N CYS A 123 20.98 -2.99 28.06
CA CYS A 123 20.90 -1.55 28.23
C CYS A 123 19.87 -1.07 29.27
N MET A 124 19.98 0.19 29.66
CA MET A 124 19.03 0.96 30.45
C MET A 124 18.66 2.26 29.71
N LEU A 125 17.40 2.67 29.80
CA LEU A 125 16.94 3.98 29.36
C LEU A 125 16.12 4.64 30.48
N ARG A 126 16.41 5.91 30.77
CA ARG A 126 15.74 6.71 31.79
C ARG A 126 15.37 8.08 31.24
N PHE A 127 14.20 8.58 31.64
CA PHE A 127 13.88 10.01 31.51
C PHE A 127 13.27 10.55 32.80
N THR A 128 13.36 11.87 32.99
CA THR A 128 12.74 12.60 34.11
C THR A 128 12.56 14.08 33.77
N ASN A 129 11.56 14.73 34.37
CA ASN A 129 11.38 16.18 34.31
C ASN A 129 12.14 16.94 35.42
N ARG A 130 12.96 16.24 36.20
CA ARG A 130 13.79 16.79 37.30
C ARG A 130 15.28 16.57 36.99
N TYR A 131 16.15 17.04 37.88
CA TYR A 131 17.57 16.73 37.79
C TYR A 131 17.86 15.30 38.25
N PHE A 132 18.92 14.73 37.69
CA PHE A 132 19.45 13.42 38.03
C PHE A 132 20.18 13.47 39.39
N ALA A 133 19.75 12.62 40.35
CA ALA A 133 20.37 12.48 41.68
C ALA A 133 21.18 11.16 41.79
N PRO A 134 22.53 11.20 41.67
CA PRO A 134 23.38 10.04 41.37
C PRO A 134 23.54 8.98 42.47
N THR A 135 23.12 9.24 43.71
CA THR A 135 23.36 8.34 44.86
C THR A 135 22.08 7.78 45.50
N SER A 136 20.92 7.99 44.85
CA SER A 136 19.66 7.49 45.39
C SER A 136 19.51 5.97 45.22
N VAL A 137 19.16 5.27 46.30
CA VAL A 137 18.81 3.84 46.30
C VAL A 137 17.45 3.58 45.63
N VAL A 138 16.65 4.63 45.39
CA VAL A 138 15.35 4.57 44.71
C VAL A 138 15.35 5.56 43.54
N PRO A 139 14.87 5.18 42.35
CA PRO A 139 14.25 3.90 42.00
C PRO A 139 15.24 2.74 41.85
N ARG A 140 14.78 1.54 42.21
CA ARG A 140 15.50 0.27 42.07
C ARG A 140 14.57 -0.88 41.69
N ALA A 141 15.14 -1.92 41.10
CA ALA A 141 14.51 -3.22 40.89
C ALA A 141 15.51 -4.34 41.21
N ASN A 142 15.07 -5.36 41.94
CA ASN A 142 15.87 -6.54 42.21
C ASN A 142 15.24 -7.76 41.54
N LEU A 143 16.08 -8.59 40.92
CA LEU A 143 15.68 -9.82 40.24
C LEU A 143 16.48 -10.97 40.85
N MET A 144 15.85 -12.14 40.93
CA MET A 144 16.45 -13.33 41.49
C MET A 144 16.12 -14.54 40.64
N ASP A 145 17.05 -15.48 40.56
CA ASP A 145 16.77 -16.80 39.98
C ASP A 145 15.86 -17.63 40.91
N GLY A 146 15.15 -18.59 40.33
CA GLY A 146 14.33 -19.55 41.06
C GLY A 146 15.15 -20.47 41.95
N ASN A 147 16.39 -20.79 41.56
CA ASN A 147 17.21 -21.81 42.22
C ASN A 147 18.02 -21.25 43.39
N ASN A 148 18.18 -22.11 44.40
CA ASN A 148 18.98 -21.82 45.58
C ASN A 148 20.32 -22.56 45.51
N ILE A 149 21.35 -21.97 46.10
CA ILE A 149 22.58 -22.66 46.45
C ILE A 149 22.27 -23.73 47.51
N SER A 150 22.96 -24.87 47.44
CA SER A 150 22.82 -25.94 48.42
C SER A 150 23.15 -25.43 49.83
N ALA A 151 22.46 -25.93 50.85
CA ALA A 151 22.71 -25.51 52.22
C ALA A 151 24.15 -25.77 52.68
N SER A 152 24.81 -26.81 52.14
CA SER A 152 26.21 -27.14 52.45
C SER A 152 27.22 -26.17 51.84
N ASP A 153 26.90 -25.53 50.72
CA ASP A 153 27.82 -24.65 50.00
C ASP A 153 27.52 -23.15 50.26
N LEU A 154 26.42 -22.84 50.96
CA LEU A 154 25.90 -21.47 51.11
C LEU A 154 26.88 -20.48 51.74
N ASP A 155 27.57 -20.86 52.83
CA ASP A 155 28.51 -19.96 53.51
C ASP A 155 29.75 -19.66 52.65
N SER A 156 30.26 -20.70 51.98
CA SER A 156 31.40 -20.60 51.06
C SER A 156 31.04 -19.74 49.85
N PHE A 157 29.86 -19.96 49.28
CA PHE A 157 29.32 -19.17 48.18
C PHE A 157 29.16 -17.70 48.56
N ASN A 158 28.47 -17.38 49.66
CA ASN A 158 28.23 -16.01 50.08
C ASN A 158 29.53 -15.25 50.31
N ARG A 159 30.50 -15.86 51.01
CA ARG A 159 31.82 -15.25 51.23
C ARG A 159 32.55 -14.96 49.91
N THR A 160 32.49 -15.91 48.99
CA THR A 160 33.13 -15.80 47.68
C THR A 160 32.48 -14.73 46.81
N LEU A 161 31.14 -14.70 46.76
CA LEU A 161 30.34 -13.75 46.02
C LEU A 161 30.56 -12.31 46.50
N PHE A 162 30.41 -12.05 47.79
CA PHE A 162 30.58 -10.68 48.31
C PHE A 162 32.03 -10.21 48.27
N GLY A 163 33.00 -11.14 48.39
CA GLY A 163 34.40 -10.83 48.12
C GLY A 163 34.63 -10.42 46.67
N LEU A 164 34.11 -11.20 45.70
CA LEU A 164 34.23 -10.90 44.28
C LEU A 164 33.53 -9.58 43.92
N LEU A 165 32.32 -9.34 44.42
CA LEU A 165 31.59 -8.09 44.18
C LEU A 165 32.33 -6.87 44.74
N ASN A 166 32.95 -6.97 45.92
CA ASN A 166 33.74 -5.86 46.47
C ASN A 166 34.94 -5.51 45.59
N ASP A 167 35.65 -6.52 45.09
CA ASP A 167 36.79 -6.29 44.19
C ASP A 167 36.35 -5.64 42.87
N LEU A 168 35.22 -6.12 42.29
CA LEU A 168 34.65 -5.55 41.07
C LEU A 168 34.09 -4.13 41.26
N ILE A 169 33.60 -3.79 42.46
CA ILE A 169 33.20 -2.41 42.79
C ILE A 169 34.38 -1.47 42.66
N GLU A 170 35.51 -1.83 43.28
CA GLU A 170 36.74 -1.03 43.25
C GLU A 170 37.30 -0.95 41.82
N GLU A 171 37.27 -2.05 41.07
CA GLU A 171 37.72 -2.09 39.68
C GLU A 171 36.86 -1.20 38.76
N ALA A 172 35.53 -1.31 38.82
CA ALA A 172 34.63 -0.52 38.00
C ALA A 172 34.73 0.98 38.31
N ALA A 173 34.83 1.35 39.59
CA ALA A 173 34.91 2.74 40.01
C ALA A 173 36.24 3.41 39.64
N ASN A 174 37.34 2.65 39.68
CA ASN A 174 38.69 3.11 39.32
C ASN A 174 39.05 2.88 37.84
N SER A 175 38.13 2.31 37.05
CA SER A 175 38.37 2.03 35.64
C SER A 175 38.70 3.30 34.87
N ARG A 176 39.80 3.25 34.11
CA ARG A 176 40.19 4.31 33.16
C ARG A 176 39.46 4.18 31.82
N LEU A 177 38.72 3.10 31.61
CA LEU A 177 37.89 2.90 30.43
C LEU A 177 36.64 3.77 30.54
N ALA A 178 36.16 4.27 29.41
CA ALA A 178 35.03 5.20 29.35
C ALA A 178 33.70 4.66 29.91
N ARG A 179 33.60 3.36 30.22
CA ARG A 179 32.33 2.68 30.55
C ARG A 179 32.14 2.28 32.02
N LYS A 180 33.10 2.55 32.92
CA LYS A 180 33.05 2.21 34.38
C LYS A 180 32.39 0.85 34.67
N PHE A 181 32.97 -0.18 34.08
CA PHE A 181 32.44 -1.54 33.99
C PHE A 181 33.52 -2.53 34.41
N ALA A 182 33.16 -3.54 35.20
CA ALA A 182 34.05 -4.62 35.60
C ALA A 182 33.32 -5.97 35.63
N THR A 183 34.06 -7.03 35.30
CA THR A 183 33.56 -8.40 35.30
C THR A 183 34.60 -9.33 35.91
N GLY A 184 34.14 -10.35 36.63
CA GLY A 184 35.06 -11.32 37.22
C GLY A 184 34.40 -12.64 37.53
N GLN A 185 35.22 -13.62 37.87
CA GLN A 185 34.77 -14.95 38.27
C GLN A 185 35.62 -15.45 39.44
N ARG A 186 35.03 -16.29 40.29
CA ARG A 186 35.74 -16.94 41.40
C ARG A 186 35.14 -18.29 41.70
N GLU A 187 35.99 -19.25 42.02
CA GLU A 187 35.55 -20.56 42.48
C GLU A 187 35.29 -20.53 43.99
N PHE A 188 34.16 -21.08 44.42
CA PHE A 188 33.87 -21.32 45.83
C PHE A 188 34.06 -22.80 46.15
N ALA A 189 34.52 -23.09 47.38
CA ALA A 189 34.65 -24.47 47.83
C ALA A 189 33.25 -25.06 48.05
N GLY A 190 32.86 -26.06 47.27
CA GLY A 190 31.55 -26.70 47.35
C GLY A 190 31.52 -28.07 46.68
N HIS A 191 30.45 -28.83 46.95
CA HIS A 191 30.24 -30.17 46.40
C HIS A 191 29.46 -30.16 45.08
N SER A 192 28.98 -28.99 44.67
CA SER A 192 28.25 -28.77 43.43
C SER A 192 29.19 -28.77 42.22
N PRO A 193 28.80 -29.37 41.08
CA PRO A 193 29.61 -29.37 39.84
C PRO A 193 29.78 -27.96 39.24
N GLU A 194 28.87 -27.03 39.55
CA GLU A 194 28.95 -25.62 39.19
C GLU A 194 29.46 -24.82 40.39
N ASN A 195 30.77 -24.79 40.56
CA ASN A 195 31.45 -24.15 41.71
C ASN A 195 32.04 -22.77 41.38
N THR A 196 31.72 -22.20 40.21
CA THR A 196 32.22 -20.89 39.78
C THR A 196 31.10 -19.86 39.80
N VAL A 197 31.28 -18.77 40.53
CA VAL A 197 30.40 -17.60 40.48
C VAL A 197 30.98 -16.56 39.52
N TYR A 198 30.14 -16.08 38.61
CA TYR A 198 30.44 -15.00 37.66
C TYR A 198 29.71 -13.75 38.13
N ALA A 199 30.40 -12.62 38.16
CA ALA A 199 29.81 -11.36 38.59
C ALA A 199 30.22 -10.18 37.70
N LEU A 200 29.40 -9.15 37.73
CA LEU A 200 29.54 -7.91 36.98
C LEU A 200 29.05 -6.73 37.82
N THR A 201 29.74 -5.62 37.71
CA THR A 201 29.36 -4.32 38.27
C THR A 201 29.55 -3.23 37.23
N GLU A 202 28.63 -2.29 37.18
CA GLU A 202 28.68 -1.17 36.23
C GLU A 202 27.99 0.05 36.82
N CYS A 203 28.58 1.22 36.59
CA CYS A 203 27.99 2.51 36.97
C CYS A 203 28.08 3.51 35.83
N GLU A 204 27.29 4.58 35.91
CA GLU A 204 27.31 5.65 34.92
C GLU A 204 28.73 6.27 34.78
N PRO A 205 29.24 6.45 33.54
CA PRO A 205 30.56 7.01 33.26
C PRO A 205 30.89 8.35 33.92
N ASP A 206 29.91 9.25 34.05
CA ASP A 206 30.12 10.61 34.55
C ASP A 206 30.19 10.69 36.08
N LEU A 207 29.98 9.57 36.80
CA LEU A 207 30.13 9.53 38.25
C LEU A 207 31.60 9.63 38.67
N THR A 208 31.86 10.40 39.73
CA THR A 208 33.16 10.32 40.41
C THR A 208 33.41 8.91 40.95
N THR A 209 34.66 8.54 41.18
CA THR A 209 35.03 7.24 41.78
C THR A 209 34.22 6.97 43.05
N THR A 210 34.14 7.95 43.96
CA THR A 210 33.38 7.83 45.22
C THR A 210 31.88 7.62 44.98
N GLN A 211 31.27 8.36 44.04
CA GLN A 211 29.84 8.20 43.73
C GLN A 211 29.53 6.85 43.09
N CYS A 212 30.41 6.34 42.23
CA CYS A 212 30.26 5.02 41.63
C CYS A 212 30.35 3.92 42.69
N GLU A 213 31.37 3.98 43.57
CA GLU A 213 31.50 3.05 44.69
C GLU A 213 30.28 3.09 45.61
N GLU A 214 29.82 4.28 45.98
CA GLU A 214 28.64 4.45 46.83
C GLU A 214 27.39 3.84 46.18
N CYS A 215 27.16 4.10 44.90
CA CYS A 215 26.04 3.51 44.16
C CYS A 215 26.12 1.98 44.14
N LEU A 216 27.27 1.42 43.78
CA LEU A 216 27.42 -0.03 43.64
C LEU A 216 27.36 -0.74 45.00
N ARG A 217 27.94 -0.16 46.06
CA ARG A 217 27.79 -0.67 47.44
C ARG A 217 26.34 -0.67 47.86
N ASN A 218 25.59 0.39 47.55
CA ASN A 218 24.15 0.44 47.78
C ASN A 218 23.43 -0.66 46.99
N ALA A 219 23.72 -0.87 45.71
CA ALA A 219 23.13 -1.95 44.91
C ALA A 219 23.39 -3.34 45.54
N VAL A 220 24.65 -3.64 45.85
CA VAL A 220 25.07 -4.93 46.45
C VAL A 220 24.47 -5.15 47.83
N SER A 221 24.33 -4.11 48.65
CA SER A 221 23.70 -4.19 49.98
C SER A 221 22.25 -4.66 49.94
N THR A 222 21.58 -4.55 48.78
CA THR A 222 20.20 -5.02 48.64
C THR A 222 20.10 -6.53 48.41
N LEU A 223 21.16 -7.17 47.92
CA LEU A 223 21.18 -8.58 47.53
C LEU A 223 20.87 -9.54 48.69
N PRO A 224 21.42 -9.37 49.91
CA PRO A 224 21.09 -10.24 51.04
C PRO A 224 19.59 -10.29 51.33
N SER A 225 18.92 -9.13 51.29
CA SER A 225 17.51 -9.01 51.63
C SER A 225 16.56 -9.52 50.55
N CYS A 226 16.91 -9.36 49.27
CA CYS A 226 16.06 -9.78 48.17
C CYS A 226 16.29 -11.23 47.74
N CYS A 227 17.55 -11.67 47.81
CA CYS A 227 18.08 -12.70 46.93
C CYS A 227 19.15 -13.56 47.63
N GLY A 228 19.17 -13.57 48.97
CA GLY A 228 20.14 -14.33 49.75
C GLY A 228 20.15 -15.82 49.39
N GLY A 229 21.32 -16.36 49.07
CA GLY A 229 21.49 -17.77 48.72
C GLY A 229 20.98 -18.17 47.33
N LYS A 230 20.64 -17.22 46.46
CA LYS A 230 20.22 -17.48 45.09
C LYS A 230 21.42 -17.72 44.16
N GLN A 231 21.27 -18.66 43.24
CA GLN A 231 22.29 -18.97 42.23
C GLN A 231 22.56 -17.78 41.31
N GLY A 232 21.53 -16.98 41.04
CA GLY A 232 21.61 -15.75 40.28
C GLY A 232 20.80 -14.61 40.89
N ALA A 233 21.32 -13.39 40.84
CA ALA A 233 20.59 -12.20 41.22
C ALA A 233 21.08 -10.93 40.51
N ARG A 234 20.21 -9.92 40.49
CA ARG A 234 20.51 -8.60 39.93
C ARG A 234 19.98 -7.51 40.86
N ALA A 235 20.80 -6.50 41.08
CA ALA A 235 20.40 -5.25 41.72
C ALA A 235 20.51 -4.12 40.67
N LEU A 236 19.38 -3.59 40.25
CA LEU A 236 19.27 -2.55 39.22
C LEU A 236 18.91 -1.22 39.89
N LEU A 237 19.87 -0.31 39.99
CA LEU A 237 19.65 1.06 40.45
C LEU A 237 19.60 2.01 39.26
N SER A 238 19.30 3.28 39.55
CA SER A 238 19.11 4.30 38.52
C SER A 238 20.40 4.89 37.92
N TYR A 239 21.57 4.48 38.46
CA TYR A 239 22.92 4.91 38.06
C TYR A 239 23.93 3.78 37.99
N CYS A 240 23.58 2.60 38.49
CA CYS A 240 24.50 1.48 38.55
C CYS A 240 23.73 0.16 38.65
N ASN A 241 24.41 -0.93 38.33
CA ASN A 241 23.86 -2.26 38.46
C ASN A 241 24.94 -3.26 38.91
N ALA A 242 24.48 -4.31 39.58
CA ALA A 242 25.30 -5.46 39.96
C ALA A 242 24.56 -6.75 39.64
N ARG A 243 25.28 -7.75 39.10
CA ARG A 243 24.71 -9.05 38.73
C ARG A 243 25.67 -10.17 39.09
N HIS A 244 25.13 -11.30 39.54
CA HIS A 244 25.86 -12.57 39.64
C HIS A 244 25.05 -13.74 39.09
N GLU A 245 25.74 -14.77 38.61
CA GLU A 245 25.19 -16.03 38.11
C GLU A 245 26.22 -17.17 38.29
N LEU A 246 25.78 -18.43 38.14
CA LEU A 246 26.69 -19.61 38.08
C LEU A 246 27.16 -19.97 36.66
N PHE A 247 26.70 -19.23 35.64
CA PHE A 247 27.18 -19.35 34.27
C PHE A 247 27.72 -18.00 33.79
N ARG A 248 28.62 -18.05 32.82
CA ARG A 248 29.20 -16.84 32.24
C ARG A 248 28.18 -16.12 31.35
N PHE A 249 27.92 -14.84 31.63
CA PHE A 249 26.94 -14.00 30.91
C PHE A 249 27.52 -12.75 30.24
N TYR A 250 28.85 -12.59 30.26
CA TYR A 250 29.57 -11.45 29.68
C TYR A 250 30.74 -11.90 28.78
N HIS A 251 31.09 -11.07 27.80
CA HIS A 251 32.24 -11.27 26.91
C HIS A 251 33.53 -10.70 27.55
N THR A 252 34.67 -11.40 27.43
CA THR A 252 35.98 -10.81 27.78
C THR A 252 36.72 -10.45 26.50
N SER A 253 37.25 -9.23 26.45
CA SER A 253 38.15 -8.76 25.40
C SER A 253 39.57 -9.24 25.68
N ASP A 254 39.79 -10.55 25.84
CA ASP A 254 41.15 -11.08 25.98
C ASP A 254 41.73 -11.44 24.61
N THR A 255 42.39 -10.45 24.00
CA THR A 255 43.39 -10.68 22.96
C THR A 255 44.70 -11.14 23.61
N SER A 256 44.90 -12.46 23.74
CA SER A 256 46.18 -13.14 23.47
C SER A 256 46.05 -14.63 23.79
N GLY A 257 46.51 -15.46 22.85
CA GLY A 257 46.09 -16.86 22.76
C GLY A 257 46.88 -17.85 23.61
N ASN A 258 46.33 -19.06 23.72
CA ASN A 258 47.14 -20.24 23.49
C ASN A 258 46.31 -21.44 23.00
N LYS A 259 46.92 -22.19 22.09
CA LYS A 259 46.39 -23.39 21.44
C LYS A 259 45.99 -24.46 22.48
N LYS A 260 44.78 -25.03 22.34
CA LYS A 260 44.54 -26.48 22.11
C LYS A 260 43.05 -26.85 22.23
N SER A 261 42.53 -27.48 21.17
CA SER A 261 41.50 -28.53 21.11
C SER A 261 40.53 -28.34 19.93
N VAL A 262 41.09 -28.27 18.71
CA VAL A 262 40.32 -28.35 17.47
C VAL A 262 40.23 -29.82 17.08
N SER A 263 39.21 -30.54 17.58
CA SER A 263 38.93 -31.90 17.09
C SER A 263 37.44 -32.26 17.09
N ARG A 264 36.62 -31.76 18.05
CA ARG A 264 35.16 -32.03 18.06
C ARG A 264 34.28 -30.93 17.47
N VAL A 265 34.67 -29.65 17.58
CA VAL A 265 33.87 -28.52 17.06
C VAL A 265 33.80 -28.54 15.53
N VAL A 266 34.86 -28.97 14.84
CA VAL A 266 34.90 -29.03 13.37
C VAL A 266 33.90 -30.05 12.80
N LEU A 267 33.63 -31.16 13.51
CA LEU A 267 32.69 -32.20 13.07
C LEU A 267 31.21 -31.77 13.10
N ILE A 268 30.85 -30.75 13.90
CA ILE A 268 29.48 -30.25 14.01
C ILE A 268 29.30 -28.94 13.25
N VAL A 269 30.29 -28.05 13.31
CA VAL A 269 30.21 -26.73 12.67
C VAL A 269 30.27 -26.84 11.15
N VAL A 270 31.11 -27.73 10.60
CA VAL A 270 31.25 -27.86 9.14
C VAL A 270 29.94 -28.35 8.48
N PRO A 271 29.24 -29.39 8.97
CA PRO A 271 27.95 -29.79 8.42
C PRO A 271 26.87 -28.71 8.55
N VAL A 272 26.82 -27.96 9.65
CA VAL A 272 25.83 -26.90 9.87
C VAL A 272 26.07 -25.74 8.90
N VAL A 273 27.32 -25.29 8.76
CA VAL A 273 27.68 -24.22 7.82
C VAL A 273 27.43 -24.66 6.38
N VAL A 274 27.79 -25.89 6.02
CA VAL A 274 27.51 -26.45 4.68
C VAL A 274 26.01 -26.54 4.43
N SER A 275 25.21 -26.93 5.43
CA SER A 275 23.75 -27.02 5.32
C SER A 275 23.10 -25.64 5.16
N ILE A 276 23.58 -24.62 5.88
CA ILE A 276 23.11 -23.23 5.75
C ILE A 276 23.48 -22.70 4.36
N ILE A 277 24.70 -22.92 3.88
CA ILE A 277 25.12 -22.50 2.53
C ILE A 277 24.27 -23.21 1.48
N LEU A 278 24.03 -24.52 1.60
CA LEU A 278 23.14 -25.26 0.71
C LEU A 278 21.72 -24.71 0.73
N LEU A 279 21.18 -24.38 1.91
CA LEU A 279 19.84 -23.83 2.06
C LEU A 279 19.73 -22.41 1.48
N LEU A 280 20.75 -21.57 1.68
CA LEU A 280 20.85 -20.25 1.05
C LEU A 280 20.99 -20.37 -0.47
N CYS A 281 21.78 -21.33 -0.97
CA CYS A 281 21.89 -21.62 -2.38
C CYS A 281 20.55 -22.10 -2.93
N VAL A 282 19.85 -23.01 -2.26
CA VAL A 282 18.51 -23.50 -2.65
C VAL A 282 17.49 -22.36 -2.63
N CYS A 283 17.45 -21.55 -1.58
CA CYS A 283 16.60 -20.36 -1.49
C CYS A 283 16.91 -19.36 -2.60
N TYR A 284 18.18 -19.06 -2.85
CA TYR A 284 18.62 -18.23 -3.97
C TYR A 284 18.19 -18.86 -5.31
N PHE A 285 18.33 -20.17 -5.49
CA PHE A 285 17.88 -20.88 -6.70
C PHE A 285 16.36 -20.86 -6.84
N ILE A 286 15.59 -20.98 -5.76
CA ILE A 286 14.12 -20.89 -5.75
C ILE A 286 13.68 -19.46 -6.05
N LEU A 287 14.26 -18.45 -5.41
CA LEU A 287 13.98 -17.04 -5.66
C LEU A 287 14.39 -16.64 -7.08
N LYS A 288 15.55 -17.10 -7.55
CA LYS A 288 16.01 -16.90 -8.93
C LYS A 288 15.13 -17.64 -9.92
N ARG A 289 14.67 -18.86 -9.62
CA ARG A 289 13.74 -19.62 -10.48
C ARG A 289 12.36 -18.97 -10.51
N SER A 290 11.88 -18.48 -9.38
CA SER A 290 10.64 -17.71 -9.25
C SER A 290 10.73 -16.42 -10.06
N ARG A 291 11.75 -15.58 -9.81
CA ARG A 291 12.00 -14.35 -10.58
C ARG A 291 12.22 -14.61 -12.07
N LYS A 292 12.92 -15.70 -12.43
CA LYS A 292 13.07 -16.12 -13.83
C LYS A 292 11.73 -16.54 -14.43
N LYS A 293 10.86 -17.24 -13.70
CA LYS A 293 9.50 -17.60 -14.15
C LYS A 293 8.65 -16.34 -14.36
N TYR A 294 8.65 -15.39 -13.42
CA TYR A 294 7.96 -14.10 -13.55
C TYR A 294 8.46 -13.30 -14.75
N ASN A 295 9.78 -13.12 -14.87
CA ASN A 295 10.37 -12.38 -16.00
C ASN A 295 10.13 -13.09 -17.34
N THR A 296 10.05 -14.43 -17.33
CA THR A 296 9.69 -15.20 -18.53
C THR A 296 8.24 -14.95 -18.92
N LEU A 297 7.29 -15.02 -17.99
CA LEU A 297 5.87 -14.70 -18.24
C LEU A 297 5.70 -13.26 -18.73
N LEU A 298 6.38 -12.30 -18.11
CA LEU A 298 6.32 -10.89 -18.50
C LEU A 298 6.90 -10.70 -19.91
N ARG A 299 8.03 -11.35 -20.23
CA ARG A 299 8.64 -11.29 -21.56
C ARG A 299 7.84 -12.02 -22.64
N GLU A 300 7.21 -13.14 -22.31
CA GLU A 300 6.29 -13.86 -23.20
C GLU A 300 5.06 -13.01 -23.54
N ASN A 301 4.51 -12.27 -22.57
CA ASN A 301 3.31 -11.45 -22.80
C ASN A 301 3.62 -10.08 -23.41
N PHE A 302 4.73 -9.44 -23.04
CA PHE A 302 5.01 -8.03 -23.38
C PHE A 302 6.29 -7.78 -24.20
N GLY A 303 7.14 -8.79 -24.44
CA GLY A 303 8.35 -8.63 -25.26
C GLY A 303 9.32 -7.59 -24.70
N GLU A 304 9.74 -6.63 -25.54
CA GLU A 304 10.71 -5.58 -25.18
C GLU A 304 10.18 -4.61 -24.10
N GLU A 305 8.87 -4.43 -23.98
CA GLU A 305 8.25 -3.54 -22.96
C GLU A 305 8.25 -4.15 -21.55
N SER A 306 8.74 -5.38 -21.37
CA SER A 306 8.76 -6.07 -20.07
C SER A 306 9.61 -5.32 -19.03
N ALA A 307 10.73 -4.73 -19.43
CA ALA A 307 11.65 -4.06 -18.51
C ALA A 307 11.04 -2.82 -17.85
N THR A 308 10.20 -2.08 -18.58
CA THR A 308 9.50 -0.89 -18.05
C THR A 308 8.29 -1.23 -17.19
N LEU A 309 7.74 -2.44 -17.35
CA LEU A 309 6.53 -2.88 -16.65
C LEU A 309 6.84 -3.65 -15.34
N GLU A 310 8.09 -4.08 -15.11
CA GLU A 310 8.48 -4.84 -13.90
C GLU A 310 8.14 -4.08 -12.61
N SER A 311 8.27 -2.75 -12.59
CA SER A 311 7.97 -1.91 -11.42
C SER A 311 6.48 -1.73 -11.13
N LEU A 312 5.61 -2.00 -12.10
CA LEU A 312 4.15 -1.88 -11.98
C LEU A 312 3.47 -3.20 -11.60
N GLN A 313 4.24 -4.28 -11.46
CA GLN A 313 3.70 -5.60 -11.17
C GLN A 313 3.49 -5.79 -9.66
N PHE A 314 2.27 -6.13 -9.27
CA PHE A 314 1.91 -6.55 -7.93
C PHE A 314 1.91 -8.08 -7.83
N GLY A 315 2.37 -8.62 -6.68
CA GLY A 315 2.26 -10.04 -6.38
C GLY A 315 0.84 -10.44 -5.98
N LEU A 316 0.40 -11.65 -6.36
CA LEU A 316 -0.96 -12.12 -6.09
C LEU A 316 -1.29 -12.09 -4.59
N VAL A 317 -0.34 -12.50 -3.74
CA VAL A 317 -0.48 -12.51 -2.28
C VAL A 317 -0.82 -11.12 -1.73
N THR A 318 -0.20 -10.07 -2.26
CA THR A 318 -0.48 -8.68 -1.86
C THR A 318 -1.90 -8.28 -2.22
N ILE A 319 -2.37 -8.64 -3.42
CA ILE A 319 -3.71 -8.32 -3.89
C ILE A 319 -4.78 -9.13 -3.16
N GLU A 320 -4.51 -10.39 -2.85
CA GLU A 320 -5.38 -11.23 -2.02
C GLU A 320 -5.52 -10.65 -0.62
N ALA A 321 -4.42 -10.26 0.03
CA ALA A 321 -4.47 -9.61 1.33
C ALA A 321 -5.28 -8.31 1.28
N ALA A 322 -5.03 -7.45 0.27
CA ALA A 322 -5.70 -6.17 0.11
C ALA A 322 -7.22 -6.29 -0.11
N THR A 323 -7.68 -7.37 -0.76
CA THR A 323 -9.08 -7.61 -1.11
C THR A 323 -9.80 -8.60 -0.19
N ASN A 324 -9.15 -9.04 0.89
CA ASN A 324 -9.62 -10.11 1.76
C ASN A 324 -10.00 -11.38 0.95
N LYS A 325 -9.06 -11.87 0.13
CA LYS A 325 -9.21 -13.01 -0.78
C LYS A 325 -10.39 -12.85 -1.75
N PHE A 326 -10.54 -11.65 -2.33
CA PHE A 326 -11.63 -11.33 -3.25
C PHE A 326 -13.02 -11.60 -2.64
N SER A 327 -13.21 -11.22 -1.36
CA SER A 327 -14.48 -11.47 -0.67
C SER A 327 -15.66 -10.80 -1.39
N TYR A 328 -16.83 -11.43 -1.30
CA TYR A 328 -18.05 -10.89 -1.92
C TYR A 328 -18.38 -9.48 -1.39
N GLU A 329 -18.10 -9.19 -0.13
CA GLU A 329 -18.30 -7.87 0.50
C GLU A 329 -17.44 -6.76 -0.12
N LYS A 330 -16.29 -7.13 -0.69
CA LYS A 330 -15.39 -6.18 -1.36
C LYS A 330 -15.75 -5.97 -2.82
N ARG A 331 -16.74 -6.69 -3.36
CA ARG A 331 -17.17 -6.56 -4.75
C ARG A 331 -17.90 -5.23 -4.97
N ILE A 332 -17.42 -4.43 -5.91
CA ILE A 332 -17.99 -3.10 -6.23
C ILE A 332 -18.59 -3.01 -7.62
N GLY A 333 -18.28 -3.95 -8.52
CA GLY A 333 -18.86 -4.01 -9.85
C GLY A 333 -18.59 -5.34 -10.56
N GLU A 334 -19.38 -5.63 -11.59
CA GLU A 334 -19.17 -6.73 -12.52
C GLU A 334 -19.58 -6.26 -13.92
N GLY A 335 -18.77 -6.58 -14.91
CA GLY A 335 -19.09 -6.37 -16.32
C GLY A 335 -18.63 -7.55 -17.16
N GLY A 336 -18.82 -7.47 -18.48
CA GLY A 336 -18.42 -8.54 -19.41
C GLY A 336 -16.93 -8.90 -19.40
N PHE A 337 -16.11 -8.05 -18.78
CA PHE A 337 -14.65 -8.17 -18.75
C PHE A 337 -14.11 -8.69 -17.41
N GLY A 338 -14.95 -8.84 -16.39
CA GLY A 338 -14.55 -9.34 -15.09
C GLY A 338 -15.24 -8.65 -13.91
N VAL A 339 -14.76 -8.99 -12.73
CA VAL A 339 -15.31 -8.50 -11.46
C VAL A 339 -14.34 -7.50 -10.84
N VAL A 340 -14.88 -6.40 -10.32
CA VAL A 340 -14.10 -5.33 -9.67
C VAL A 340 -14.28 -5.40 -8.16
N TYR A 341 -13.17 -5.40 -7.44
CA TYR A 341 -13.12 -5.44 -5.98
C TYR A 341 -12.46 -4.17 -5.42
N LYS A 342 -12.97 -3.65 -4.31
CA LYS A 342 -12.29 -2.63 -3.50
C LYS A 342 -11.24 -3.32 -2.62
N GLY A 343 -10.03 -2.77 -2.59
CA GLY A 343 -8.96 -3.22 -1.71
C GLY A 343 -8.26 -2.08 -0.99
N VAL A 344 -7.47 -2.40 0.01
CA VAL A 344 -6.58 -1.46 0.72
C VAL A 344 -5.19 -2.07 0.76
N LEU A 345 -4.22 -1.38 0.18
CA LEU A 345 -2.81 -1.80 0.18
C LEU A 345 -2.19 -1.66 1.59
N PRO A 346 -1.05 -2.32 1.88
CA PRO A 346 -0.39 -2.24 3.20
C PRO A 346 0.01 -0.82 3.62
N ASP A 347 0.18 0.08 2.66
CA ASP A 347 0.48 1.50 2.88
C ASP A 347 -0.78 2.36 3.10
N GLY A 348 -1.96 1.76 3.16
CA GLY A 348 -3.24 2.42 3.37
C GLY A 348 -3.92 2.96 2.11
N ARG A 349 -3.31 2.84 0.92
CA ARG A 349 -3.93 3.31 -0.33
C ARG A 349 -5.13 2.43 -0.71
N GLU A 350 -6.28 3.07 -0.94
CA GLU A 350 -7.45 2.40 -1.48
C GLU A 350 -7.30 2.13 -2.98
N ILE A 351 -7.62 0.92 -3.41
CA ILE A 351 -7.47 0.46 -4.80
C ILE A 351 -8.74 -0.21 -5.32
N ALA A 352 -8.91 -0.15 -6.64
CA ALA A 352 -9.90 -0.96 -7.35
C ALA A 352 -9.17 -2.05 -8.16
N VAL A 353 -9.48 -3.32 -7.86
CA VAL A 353 -8.88 -4.49 -8.49
C VAL A 353 -9.87 -5.10 -9.47
N LYS A 354 -9.64 -4.91 -10.78
CA LYS A 354 -10.41 -5.54 -11.85
C LYS A 354 -9.80 -6.91 -12.15
N LYS A 355 -10.44 -7.96 -11.64
CA LYS A 355 -10.08 -9.36 -11.89
C LYS A 355 -10.73 -9.82 -13.20
N LEU A 356 -9.92 -10.08 -14.22
CA LEU A 356 -10.43 -10.41 -15.55
C LEU A 356 -10.98 -11.84 -15.62
N SER A 357 -12.04 -12.02 -16.41
CA SER A 357 -12.65 -13.33 -16.61
C SER A 357 -11.74 -14.29 -17.37
N LYS A 358 -11.73 -15.58 -16.97
CA LYS A 358 -10.92 -16.65 -17.58
C LYS A 358 -11.47 -17.13 -18.93
N SER A 359 -12.73 -16.84 -19.26
CA SER A 359 -13.46 -17.45 -20.38
C SER A 359 -13.41 -16.68 -21.72
N SER A 360 -12.76 -15.52 -21.80
CA SER A 360 -12.73 -14.72 -23.04
C SER A 360 -11.31 -14.56 -23.60
N GLY A 361 -11.08 -15.07 -24.83
CA GLY A 361 -9.86 -14.75 -25.60
C GLY A 361 -9.71 -13.24 -25.88
N GLN A 362 -10.82 -12.50 -25.76
CA GLN A 362 -10.88 -11.05 -25.79
C GLN A 362 -10.18 -10.39 -24.58
N GLY A 363 -10.42 -10.88 -23.36
CA GLY A 363 -9.90 -10.27 -22.13
C GLY A 363 -8.37 -10.29 -22.04
N ALA A 364 -7.70 -11.26 -22.69
CA ALA A 364 -6.23 -11.31 -22.73
C ALA A 364 -5.62 -10.17 -23.58
N ASN A 365 -6.25 -9.83 -24.70
CA ASN A 365 -5.79 -8.71 -25.55
C ASN A 365 -6.11 -7.36 -24.92
N GLU A 366 -7.27 -7.25 -24.27
CA GLU A 366 -7.67 -6.05 -23.54
C GLU A 366 -6.74 -5.78 -22.34
N PHE A 367 -6.40 -6.81 -21.58
CA PHE A 367 -5.40 -6.72 -20.51
C PHE A 367 -4.08 -6.13 -21.00
N LYS A 368 -3.55 -6.67 -22.12
CA LYS A 368 -2.29 -6.21 -22.70
C LYS A 368 -2.41 -4.77 -23.19
N ASN A 369 -3.49 -4.42 -23.89
CA ASN A 369 -3.71 -3.05 -24.35
C ASN A 369 -3.77 -2.08 -23.18
N GLU A 370 -4.51 -2.43 -22.14
CA GLU A 370 -4.76 -1.55 -21.01
C GLU A 370 -3.48 -1.25 -20.22
N ILE A 371 -2.61 -2.25 -20.04
CA ILE A 371 -1.28 -2.07 -19.43
C ILE A 371 -0.38 -1.21 -20.31
N LEU A 372 -0.30 -1.50 -21.62
CA LEU A 372 0.59 -0.78 -22.53
C LEU A 372 0.17 0.69 -22.74
N LEU A 373 -1.13 0.96 -22.66
CA LEU A 373 -1.73 2.27 -22.85
C LEU A 373 -1.78 3.07 -21.55
N ILE A 374 -2.53 2.61 -20.53
CA ILE A 374 -2.82 3.43 -19.35
C ILE A 374 -1.60 3.64 -18.49
N ALA A 375 -0.64 2.70 -18.44
CA ALA A 375 0.59 2.90 -17.66
C ALA A 375 1.37 4.17 -18.07
N LYS A 376 1.10 4.71 -19.28
CA LYS A 376 1.74 5.91 -19.83
C LYS A 376 0.82 7.15 -19.79
N LEU A 377 -0.43 7.00 -19.35
CA LEU A 377 -1.44 8.07 -19.32
C LEU A 377 -1.66 8.55 -17.88
N GLN A 378 -1.53 9.86 -17.66
CA GLN A 378 -1.79 10.47 -16.36
C GLN A 378 -2.47 11.82 -16.56
N HIS A 379 -3.73 11.90 -16.13
CA HIS A 379 -4.54 13.11 -16.27
C HIS A 379 -5.65 13.12 -15.21
N ARG A 380 -6.06 14.32 -14.76
CA ARG A 380 -7.07 14.48 -13.70
C ARG A 380 -8.44 13.87 -14.05
N ASN A 381 -8.77 13.81 -15.35
CA ASN A 381 -10.02 13.26 -15.87
C ASN A 381 -9.91 11.84 -16.44
N LEU A 382 -8.82 11.12 -16.15
CA LEU A 382 -8.69 9.70 -16.47
C LEU A 382 -8.47 8.92 -15.18
N VAL A 383 -8.94 7.66 -15.14
CA VAL A 383 -8.63 6.74 -14.04
C VAL A 383 -7.19 6.26 -14.18
N THR A 384 -6.42 6.41 -13.10
CA THR A 384 -5.02 6.03 -13.05
C THR A 384 -4.87 4.52 -12.84
N LEU A 385 -4.16 3.84 -13.75
CA LEU A 385 -3.67 2.49 -13.52
C LEU A 385 -2.44 2.57 -12.61
N LEU A 386 -2.52 1.95 -11.44
CA LEU A 386 -1.42 1.88 -10.47
C LEU A 386 -0.49 0.70 -10.76
N GLY A 387 -1.03 -0.36 -11.37
CA GLY A 387 -0.26 -1.54 -11.75
C GLY A 387 -1.12 -2.71 -12.20
N PHE A 388 -0.51 -3.88 -12.30
CA PHE A 388 -1.19 -5.11 -12.70
C PHE A 388 -0.66 -6.32 -11.93
N CYS A 389 -1.45 -7.38 -11.86
CA CYS A 389 -1.02 -8.69 -11.37
C CYS A 389 -1.12 -9.69 -12.52
N LEU A 390 -0.03 -10.43 -12.74
CA LEU A 390 0.07 -11.48 -13.76
C LEU A 390 0.72 -12.72 -13.15
N GLU A 391 -0.08 -13.74 -12.88
CA GLU A 391 0.36 -15.06 -12.42
C GLU A 391 -0.46 -16.16 -13.12
N GLU A 392 0.18 -17.04 -13.89
CA GLU A 392 -0.40 -18.18 -14.64
C GLU A 392 -1.82 -17.98 -15.21
N HIS A 393 -2.88 -18.12 -14.39
CA HIS A 393 -4.28 -18.03 -14.79
C HIS A 393 -5.03 -16.81 -14.23
N GLU A 394 -4.35 -15.93 -13.53
CA GLU A 394 -4.88 -14.76 -12.84
C GLU A 394 -4.29 -13.50 -13.49
N LYS A 395 -5.18 -12.70 -14.09
CA LYS A 395 -4.87 -11.42 -14.72
C LYS A 395 -5.72 -10.35 -14.06
N MET A 396 -5.06 -9.36 -13.46
CA MET A 396 -5.75 -8.31 -12.72
C MET A 396 -5.14 -6.95 -13.03
N LEU A 397 -6.00 -5.95 -13.09
CA LEU A 397 -5.61 -4.55 -13.24
C LEU A 397 -5.92 -3.83 -11.93
N ILE A 398 -4.97 -3.03 -11.45
CA ILE A 398 -5.05 -2.31 -10.19
C ILE A 398 -5.12 -0.82 -10.49
N TYR A 399 -6.23 -0.19 -10.15
CA TYR A 399 -6.48 1.23 -10.34
C TYR A 399 -6.57 1.97 -9.01
N GLU A 400 -6.47 3.29 -9.08
CA GLU A 400 -6.97 4.14 -7.99
C GLU A 400 -8.45 3.82 -7.69
N PHE A 401 -8.82 3.80 -6.42
CA PHE A 401 -10.22 3.69 -6.05
C PHE A 401 -10.91 5.05 -6.24
N VAL A 402 -11.88 5.09 -7.14
CA VAL A 402 -12.72 6.27 -7.38
C VAL A 402 -13.98 6.12 -6.51
N SER A 403 -14.18 7.05 -5.57
CA SER A 403 -15.08 6.86 -4.42
C SER A 403 -16.56 6.87 -4.78
N ASN A 404 -16.97 7.66 -5.77
CA ASN A 404 -18.33 7.59 -6.31
C ASN A 404 -18.37 6.63 -7.49
N LYS A 405 -19.56 6.14 -7.81
CA LYS A 405 -19.77 5.18 -8.89
C LYS A 405 -19.67 5.84 -10.27
N SER A 406 -20.01 5.09 -11.30
CA SER A 406 -20.10 5.55 -12.68
C SER A 406 -21.22 6.57 -12.89
N LEU A 407 -21.11 7.39 -13.94
CA LEU A 407 -22.08 8.43 -14.29
C LEU A 407 -23.47 7.86 -14.58
N ASP A 408 -23.54 6.68 -15.20
CA ASP A 408 -24.82 5.99 -15.48
C ASP A 408 -25.61 5.65 -14.21
N TYR A 409 -24.92 5.38 -13.10
CA TYR A 409 -25.52 5.14 -11.79
C TYR A 409 -26.26 6.35 -11.24
N PHE A 410 -25.77 7.55 -11.56
CA PHE A 410 -26.41 8.80 -11.14
C PHE A 410 -27.47 9.24 -12.15
N LEU A 411 -27.20 9.17 -13.45
CA LEU A 411 -28.11 9.70 -14.47
C LEU A 411 -29.43 8.92 -14.57
N PHE A 412 -29.39 7.60 -14.51
CA PHE A 412 -30.55 6.77 -14.88
C PHE A 412 -31.33 6.20 -13.70
N ASP A 413 -30.95 6.55 -12.47
CA ASP A 413 -31.69 6.25 -11.24
C ASP A 413 -32.47 7.52 -10.83
N SER A 414 -33.80 7.39 -10.73
CA SER A 414 -34.71 8.53 -10.52
C SER A 414 -34.53 9.25 -9.17
N HIS A 415 -33.90 8.62 -8.19
CA HIS A 415 -33.57 9.24 -6.91
C HIS A 415 -32.18 9.88 -6.94
N ARG A 416 -31.23 9.28 -7.65
CA ARG A 416 -29.84 9.75 -7.71
C ARG A 416 -29.63 10.84 -8.76
N SER A 417 -30.42 10.90 -9.81
CA SER A 417 -30.34 11.95 -10.84
C SER A 417 -30.50 13.35 -10.24
N LYS A 418 -31.29 13.44 -9.16
CA LYS A 418 -31.52 14.66 -8.36
C LYS A 418 -30.30 15.12 -7.56
N GLN A 419 -29.28 14.28 -7.42
CA GLN A 419 -28.01 14.62 -6.78
C GLN A 419 -27.07 15.38 -7.72
N LEU A 420 -27.36 15.38 -9.04
CA LEU A 420 -26.62 16.09 -10.06
C LEU A 420 -27.41 17.31 -10.52
N ASN A 421 -27.09 18.48 -9.97
CA ASN A 421 -27.61 19.74 -10.47
C ASN A 421 -26.98 20.13 -11.82
N TRP A 422 -27.49 21.17 -12.47
CA TRP A 422 -26.99 21.58 -13.78
C TRP A 422 -25.50 21.94 -13.78
N SER A 423 -25.03 22.68 -12.78
CA SER A 423 -23.61 23.07 -12.68
C SER A 423 -22.68 21.85 -12.59
N GLU A 424 -23.07 20.82 -11.83
CA GLU A 424 -22.33 19.56 -11.75
C GLU A 424 -22.34 18.81 -13.08
N ARG A 425 -23.49 18.75 -13.77
CA ARG A 425 -23.60 18.13 -15.10
C ARG A 425 -22.75 18.85 -16.15
N TYR A 426 -22.75 20.17 -16.14
CA TYR A 426 -21.92 20.98 -17.04
C TYR A 426 -20.43 20.74 -16.78
N LYS A 427 -20.00 20.74 -15.52
CA LYS A 427 -18.62 20.41 -15.11
C LYS A 427 -18.22 18.99 -15.51
N ILE A 428 -19.14 18.04 -15.45
CA ILE A 428 -18.92 16.67 -15.94
C ILE A 428 -18.72 16.66 -17.46
N ILE A 429 -19.54 17.38 -18.23
CA ILE A 429 -19.39 17.50 -19.70
C ILE A 429 -18.00 18.06 -20.04
N GLU A 430 -17.60 19.17 -19.41
CA GLU A 430 -16.26 19.76 -19.58
C GLU A 430 -15.14 18.80 -19.22
N GLY A 431 -15.22 18.15 -18.07
CA GLY A 431 -14.18 17.23 -17.62
C GLY A 431 -14.01 16.01 -18.52
N ILE A 432 -15.11 15.47 -19.07
CA ILE A 432 -15.05 14.41 -20.08
C ILE A 432 -14.35 14.93 -21.35
N ALA A 433 -14.74 16.12 -21.84
CA ALA A 433 -14.10 16.71 -23.03
C ALA A 433 -12.60 16.94 -22.83
N GLN A 434 -12.19 17.43 -21.65
CA GLN A 434 -10.78 17.58 -21.28
C GLN A 434 -10.03 16.24 -21.25
N GLY A 435 -10.65 15.19 -20.70
CA GLY A 435 -10.10 13.84 -20.72
C GLY A 435 -9.87 13.31 -22.14
N ILE A 436 -10.85 13.47 -23.03
CA ILE A 436 -10.76 13.06 -24.44
C ILE A 436 -9.70 13.89 -25.18
N SER A 437 -9.66 15.21 -24.97
CA SER A 437 -8.64 16.09 -25.55
C SER A 437 -7.21 15.69 -25.16
N TYR A 438 -7.01 15.25 -23.92
CA TYR A 438 -5.73 14.70 -23.51
C TYR A 438 -5.37 13.43 -24.31
N LEU A 439 -6.31 12.50 -24.48
CA LEU A 439 -6.08 11.27 -25.25
C LEU A 439 -5.77 11.55 -26.74
N HIS A 440 -6.43 12.53 -27.34
CA HIS A 440 -6.31 12.80 -28.77
C HIS A 440 -5.11 13.67 -29.14
N GLU A 441 -4.76 14.66 -28.31
CA GLU A 441 -3.82 15.71 -28.69
C GLU A 441 -2.65 15.92 -27.72
N HIS A 442 -2.82 15.69 -26.42
CA HIS A 442 -1.83 16.09 -25.40
C HIS A 442 -1.06 14.93 -24.77
N SER A 443 -1.48 13.70 -25.00
CA SER A 443 -0.76 12.51 -24.58
C SER A 443 0.40 12.23 -25.55
N ARG A 444 1.43 11.52 -25.07
CA ARG A 444 2.61 11.18 -25.88
C ARG A 444 2.27 10.39 -27.15
N LEU A 445 1.19 9.62 -27.09
CA LEU A 445 0.70 8.77 -28.17
C LEU A 445 -0.76 9.11 -28.37
N LYS A 446 -1.22 9.30 -29.61
CA LYS A 446 -2.63 9.52 -29.88
C LYS A 446 -3.43 8.24 -29.58
N VAL A 447 -4.34 8.33 -28.61
CA VAL A 447 -5.16 7.21 -28.15
C VAL A 447 -6.62 7.43 -28.52
N ILE A 448 -7.22 6.47 -29.23
CA ILE A 448 -8.66 6.44 -29.50
C ILE A 448 -9.30 5.43 -28.54
N HIS A 449 -10.28 5.86 -27.75
CA HIS A 449 -10.88 5.07 -26.67
C HIS A 449 -11.82 3.97 -27.19
N ARG A 450 -12.71 4.31 -28.14
CA ARG A 450 -13.67 3.43 -28.83
C ARG A 450 -14.80 2.81 -28.00
N ASP A 451 -14.78 2.92 -26.67
CA ASP A 451 -15.90 2.50 -25.80
C ASP A 451 -16.27 3.58 -24.77
N LEU A 452 -16.37 4.84 -25.19
CA LEU A 452 -16.87 5.90 -24.31
C LEU A 452 -18.38 5.75 -24.12
N LYS A 453 -18.81 5.71 -22.86
CA LYS A 453 -20.21 5.63 -22.41
C LYS A 453 -20.31 6.06 -20.94
N PRO A 454 -21.50 6.38 -20.40
CA PRO A 454 -21.61 6.84 -19.01
C PRO A 454 -21.15 5.81 -17.97
N SER A 455 -21.24 4.50 -18.24
CA SER A 455 -20.72 3.48 -17.31
C SER A 455 -19.19 3.46 -17.21
N ASN A 456 -18.50 4.03 -18.21
CA ASN A 456 -17.04 4.15 -18.29
C ASN A 456 -16.55 5.55 -17.87
N VAL A 457 -17.42 6.37 -17.28
CA VAL A 457 -17.06 7.65 -16.65
C VAL A 457 -17.34 7.52 -15.16
N LEU A 458 -16.29 7.38 -14.34
CA LEU A 458 -16.40 7.33 -12.88
C LEU A 458 -16.40 8.74 -12.30
N LEU A 459 -16.96 8.92 -11.10
CA LEU A 459 -16.99 10.21 -10.41
C LEU A 459 -16.16 10.15 -9.14
N ASP A 460 -15.23 11.09 -8.95
CA ASP A 460 -14.48 11.20 -7.69
C ASP A 460 -15.34 11.78 -6.56
N SER A 461 -14.78 11.89 -5.34
CA SER A 461 -15.47 12.42 -4.16
C SER A 461 -16.04 13.84 -4.34
N ASN A 462 -15.53 14.60 -5.31
CA ASN A 462 -15.92 15.97 -5.62
C ASN A 462 -16.77 16.03 -6.91
N MET A 463 -17.33 14.90 -7.35
CA MET A 463 -18.13 14.73 -8.57
C MET A 463 -17.38 15.10 -9.86
N ASN A 464 -16.03 15.06 -9.86
CA ASN A 464 -15.27 15.25 -11.10
C ASN A 464 -15.26 13.95 -11.91
N PRO A 465 -15.40 14.02 -13.25
CA PRO A 465 -15.39 12.84 -14.10
C PRO A 465 -13.98 12.30 -14.33
N LYS A 466 -13.87 10.96 -14.33
CA LYS A 466 -12.69 10.19 -14.71
C LYS A 466 -13.05 9.10 -15.70
N ILE A 467 -12.51 9.17 -16.92
CA ILE A 467 -12.71 8.16 -17.97
C ILE A 467 -11.94 6.88 -17.59
N SER A 468 -12.59 5.74 -17.74
CA SER A 468 -12.09 4.41 -17.40
C SER A 468 -12.32 3.40 -18.52
N ASP A 469 -11.77 2.19 -18.35
CA ASP A 469 -11.93 1.02 -19.24
C ASP A 469 -11.32 1.19 -20.64
N PHE A 470 -9.98 1.14 -20.70
CA PHE A 470 -9.22 1.32 -21.95
C PHE A 470 -8.89 -0.01 -22.64
N GLY A 471 -9.48 -1.13 -22.24
CA GLY A 471 -9.21 -2.44 -22.86
C GLY A 471 -9.41 -2.42 -24.39
N MET A 472 -10.33 -1.57 -24.85
CA MET A 472 -10.70 -1.41 -26.25
C MET A 472 -9.93 -0.29 -26.95
N ALA A 473 -9.11 0.49 -26.25
CA ALA A 473 -8.43 1.64 -26.82
C ALA A 473 -7.32 1.23 -27.82
N ARG A 474 -6.93 2.15 -28.71
CA ARG A 474 -5.91 1.93 -29.74
C ARG A 474 -4.97 3.11 -29.87
N ILE A 475 -3.68 2.82 -30.01
CA ILE A 475 -2.66 3.80 -30.44
C ILE A 475 -2.81 4.00 -31.93
N VAL A 476 -2.85 5.25 -32.36
CA VAL A 476 -2.77 5.65 -33.76
C VAL A 476 -1.53 6.53 -33.91
N ALA A 477 -0.78 6.37 -35.00
CA ALA A 477 0.35 7.26 -35.26
C ALA A 477 -0.17 8.71 -35.39
N ILE A 478 0.61 9.69 -34.92
CA ILE A 478 0.16 11.09 -34.81
C ILE A 478 -0.24 11.67 -36.18
N ASP A 479 0.43 11.22 -37.24
CA ASP A 479 0.20 11.56 -38.65
C ASP A 479 -0.93 10.76 -39.31
N GLN A 480 -1.37 9.66 -38.71
CA GLN A 480 -2.44 8.83 -39.23
C GLN A 480 -3.82 9.38 -38.80
N LEU A 481 -4.60 9.83 -39.78
CA LEU A 481 -5.93 10.41 -39.56
C LEU A 481 -7.00 9.38 -39.15
N GLN A 482 -6.86 8.13 -39.59
CA GLN A 482 -7.87 7.09 -39.42
C GLN A 482 -7.25 5.69 -39.31
N GLY A 483 -7.75 4.89 -38.37
CA GLY A 483 -7.45 3.46 -38.24
C GLY A 483 -8.57 2.58 -38.79
N LYS A 484 -8.25 1.33 -39.13
CA LYS A 484 -9.22 0.32 -39.58
C LYS A 484 -9.00 -1.00 -38.85
N THR A 485 -10.08 -1.67 -38.47
CA THR A 485 -10.05 -2.99 -37.82
C THR A 485 -11.12 -3.91 -38.41
N ASN A 486 -10.81 -5.20 -38.52
CA ASN A 486 -11.80 -6.21 -38.88
C ASN A 486 -12.60 -6.69 -37.66
N ARG A 487 -12.16 -6.32 -36.45
CA ARG A 487 -12.80 -6.66 -35.18
C ARG A 487 -13.50 -5.42 -34.63
N ILE A 488 -14.81 -5.36 -34.86
CA ILE A 488 -15.70 -4.30 -34.38
C ILE A 488 -16.13 -4.66 -32.96
N VAL A 489 -15.79 -3.78 -32.02
CA VAL A 489 -16.04 -3.98 -30.59
C VAL A 489 -16.37 -2.64 -29.95
N GLY A 490 -17.34 -2.60 -29.04
CA GLY A 490 -17.78 -1.39 -28.36
C GLY A 490 -19.25 -1.53 -27.96
N THR A 491 -19.81 -0.50 -27.33
CA THR A 491 -21.19 -0.52 -26.86
C THR A 491 -22.14 0.06 -27.90
N TYR A 492 -23.14 -0.73 -28.31
CA TYR A 492 -24.20 -0.28 -29.21
C TYR A 492 -24.92 0.96 -28.63
N GLY A 493 -25.26 1.91 -29.48
CA GLY A 493 -25.80 3.21 -29.06
C GLY A 493 -24.74 4.32 -28.98
N TYR A 494 -23.48 3.96 -28.69
CA TYR A 494 -22.37 4.91 -28.58
C TYR A 494 -21.37 4.82 -29.74
N MET A 495 -21.34 3.69 -30.46
CA MET A 495 -20.47 3.51 -31.63
C MET A 495 -20.89 4.43 -32.79
N SER A 496 -19.90 5.11 -33.38
CA SER A 496 -20.09 5.89 -34.59
C SER A 496 -20.48 5.02 -35.79
N PRO A 497 -21.27 5.53 -36.75
CA PRO A 497 -21.76 4.74 -37.89
C PRO A 497 -20.64 4.09 -38.71
N GLU A 498 -19.60 4.85 -39.05
CA GLU A 498 -18.47 4.37 -39.85
C GLU A 498 -17.66 3.27 -39.13
N TYR A 499 -17.63 3.29 -37.80
CA TYR A 499 -16.96 2.26 -37.01
C TYR A 499 -17.81 0.99 -36.95
N ALA A 500 -19.11 1.15 -36.67
CA ALA A 500 -20.05 0.04 -36.60
C ALA A 500 -20.23 -0.68 -37.95
N MET A 501 -20.13 0.05 -39.07
CA MET A 501 -20.36 -0.50 -40.42
C MET A 501 -19.07 -1.02 -41.09
N HIS A 502 -17.96 -0.31 -40.92
CA HIS A 502 -16.74 -0.55 -41.71
C HIS A 502 -15.50 -0.80 -40.85
N GLY A 503 -15.64 -0.82 -39.53
CA GLY A 503 -14.53 -0.96 -38.60
C GLY A 503 -13.53 0.20 -38.66
N GLN A 504 -13.95 1.34 -39.20
CA GLN A 504 -13.14 2.54 -39.35
C GLN A 504 -13.25 3.38 -38.07
N PHE A 505 -12.12 3.72 -37.44
CA PHE A 505 -12.12 4.52 -36.21
C PHE A 505 -11.11 5.68 -36.28
N SER A 506 -11.44 6.77 -35.62
CA SER A 506 -10.59 7.97 -35.49
C SER A 506 -10.94 8.72 -34.21
N GLU A 507 -10.30 9.87 -33.98
CA GLU A 507 -10.71 10.83 -32.93
C GLU A 507 -12.20 11.21 -33.04
N LYS A 508 -12.73 11.27 -34.27
CA LYS A 508 -14.14 11.60 -34.53
C LYS A 508 -15.10 10.51 -34.09
N SER A 509 -14.63 9.28 -33.93
CA SER A 509 -15.45 8.19 -33.38
C SER A 509 -15.70 8.38 -31.89
N ASP A 510 -14.69 8.82 -31.13
CA ASP A 510 -14.85 9.18 -29.72
C ASP A 510 -15.69 10.46 -29.55
N VAL A 511 -15.56 11.44 -30.46
CA VAL A 511 -16.42 12.64 -30.46
C VAL A 511 -17.90 12.26 -30.63
N PHE A 512 -18.21 11.30 -31.51
CA PHE A 512 -19.58 10.80 -31.66
C PHE A 512 -20.11 10.23 -30.34
N SER A 513 -19.34 9.34 -29.70
CA SER A 513 -19.72 8.75 -28.40
C SER A 513 -19.91 9.83 -27.32
N PHE A 514 -19.03 10.85 -27.30
CA PHE A 514 -19.16 12.01 -26.43
C PHE A 514 -20.47 12.77 -26.66
N GLY A 515 -20.86 13.01 -27.91
CA GLY A 515 -22.13 13.66 -28.24
C GLY A 515 -23.35 12.91 -27.68
N VAL A 516 -23.35 11.58 -27.77
CA VAL A 516 -24.39 10.74 -27.15
C VAL A 516 -24.42 10.94 -25.63
N ILE A 517 -23.25 10.89 -24.97
CA ILE A 517 -23.12 11.08 -23.52
C ILE A 517 -23.64 12.46 -23.09
N VAL A 518 -23.34 13.52 -23.84
CA VAL A 518 -23.83 14.88 -23.56
C VAL A 518 -25.36 14.91 -23.57
N LEU A 519 -26.00 14.33 -24.58
CA LEU A 519 -27.45 14.29 -24.67
C LEU A 519 -28.10 13.45 -23.57
N GLU A 520 -27.44 12.36 -23.13
CA GLU A 520 -27.88 11.57 -21.97
C GLU A 520 -27.72 12.33 -20.65
N ILE A 521 -26.65 13.12 -20.48
CA ILE A 521 -26.45 13.97 -19.30
C ILE A 521 -27.56 15.03 -19.20
N ILE A 522 -27.90 15.67 -20.32
CA ILE A 522 -28.91 16.74 -20.37
C ILE A 522 -30.30 16.18 -20.09
N SER A 523 -30.63 15.04 -20.69
CA SER A 523 -31.98 14.46 -20.61
C SER A 523 -32.23 13.51 -19.45
N ALA A 524 -31.16 12.97 -18.84
CA ALA A 524 -31.20 11.83 -17.93
C ALA A 524 -31.94 10.60 -18.51
N LYS A 525 -32.06 10.51 -19.84
CA LYS A 525 -32.68 9.39 -20.55
C LYS A 525 -31.59 8.53 -21.20
N ARG A 526 -31.70 7.21 -21.10
CA ARG A 526 -30.81 6.30 -21.82
C ARG A 526 -31.10 6.38 -23.32
N ASN A 527 -30.05 6.30 -24.12
CA ASN A 527 -30.15 6.02 -25.54
C ASN A 527 -30.55 4.55 -25.76
N THR A 528 -31.81 4.20 -25.48
CA THR A 528 -32.34 2.84 -25.66
C THR A 528 -32.50 2.51 -27.14
N ARG A 529 -31.54 1.78 -27.71
CA ARG A 529 -31.72 1.05 -28.97
C ARG A 529 -32.37 -0.31 -28.69
N SER A 530 -33.65 -0.31 -28.32
CA SER A 530 -34.46 -1.53 -28.27
C SER A 530 -34.90 -1.89 -29.69
N VAL A 531 -34.62 -3.13 -30.11
CA VAL A 531 -35.06 -3.70 -31.40
C VAL A 531 -36.60 -3.78 -31.49
N PHE A 532 -37.32 -3.58 -30.38
CA PHE A 532 -38.75 -3.86 -30.22
C PHE A 532 -39.59 -2.65 -29.78
N SER A 533 -39.04 -1.42 -29.71
CA SER A 533 -39.84 -0.24 -29.38
C SER A 533 -39.97 0.70 -30.58
N ASP A 534 -41.21 1.01 -30.95
CA ASP A 534 -41.58 2.02 -31.97
C ASP A 534 -41.34 3.47 -31.52
N HIS A 535 -40.69 3.69 -30.36
CA HIS A 535 -40.32 5.02 -29.90
C HIS A 535 -38.99 5.46 -30.49
N ASP A 536 -38.94 6.69 -30.99
CA ASP A 536 -37.75 7.31 -31.56
C ASP A 536 -36.58 7.30 -30.56
N ASP A 537 -35.40 6.94 -31.06
CA ASP A 537 -34.19 6.93 -30.23
C ASP A 537 -33.87 8.36 -29.74
N LEU A 538 -33.09 8.47 -28.66
CA LEU A 538 -32.81 9.77 -28.01
C LEU A 538 -32.28 10.80 -29.02
N LEU A 539 -31.49 10.36 -30.00
CA LEU A 539 -30.92 11.22 -31.03
C LEU A 539 -31.98 11.77 -31.97
N SER A 540 -32.90 10.93 -32.42
CA SER A 540 -34.02 11.30 -33.29
C SER A 540 -34.97 12.26 -32.57
N TYR A 541 -35.36 11.95 -31.33
CA TYR A 541 -36.18 12.85 -30.50
C TYR A 541 -35.49 14.20 -30.27
N THR A 542 -34.19 14.19 -29.96
CA THR A 542 -33.42 15.43 -29.77
C THR A 542 -33.42 16.29 -31.04
N TRP A 543 -33.23 15.67 -32.20
CA TRP A 543 -33.25 16.37 -33.49
C TRP A 543 -34.62 16.98 -33.79
N GLU A 544 -35.72 16.26 -33.52
CA GLU A 544 -37.08 16.77 -33.69
C GLU A 544 -37.32 17.99 -32.81
N GLN A 545 -37.00 17.90 -31.52
CA GLN A 545 -37.16 19.05 -30.60
C GLN A 545 -36.28 20.24 -31.00
N TRP A 546 -35.11 20.01 -31.59
CA TRP A 546 -34.26 21.07 -32.13
C TRP A 546 -34.89 21.75 -33.35
N MET A 547 -35.47 20.96 -34.26
CA MET A 547 -36.15 21.47 -35.47
C MET A 547 -37.45 22.20 -35.15
N ASP A 548 -38.15 21.79 -34.09
CA ASP A 548 -39.38 22.42 -33.59
C ASP A 548 -39.10 23.68 -32.75
N GLU A 549 -37.86 24.17 -32.71
CA GLU A 549 -37.42 25.32 -31.90
C GLU A 549 -37.71 25.16 -30.39
N ALA A 550 -37.81 23.91 -29.91
CA ALA A 550 -38.13 23.56 -28.53
C ALA A 550 -37.05 22.72 -27.82
N PRO A 551 -35.75 23.07 -27.90
CA PRO A 551 -34.65 22.26 -27.37
C PRO A 551 -34.75 22.01 -25.85
N LEU A 552 -35.36 22.93 -25.09
CA LEU A 552 -35.51 22.77 -23.64
C LEU A 552 -36.45 21.61 -23.24
N ASN A 553 -37.27 21.08 -24.16
CA ASN A 553 -38.09 19.89 -23.90
C ASN A 553 -37.26 18.61 -23.69
N ILE A 554 -35.97 18.65 -24.06
CA ILE A 554 -35.04 17.54 -23.84
C ILE A 554 -34.50 17.56 -22.40
N PHE A 555 -34.50 18.73 -21.75
CA PHE A 555 -33.90 18.93 -20.44
C PHE A 555 -34.58 18.09 -19.36
N ASP A 556 -33.78 17.54 -18.44
CA ASP A 556 -34.25 16.75 -17.32
C ASP A 556 -35.17 17.55 -16.39
N GLN A 557 -36.46 17.23 -16.44
CA GLN A 557 -37.52 17.87 -15.65
C GLN A 557 -37.36 17.67 -14.13
N SER A 558 -36.49 16.77 -13.69
CA SER A 558 -36.20 16.57 -12.26
C SER A 558 -35.26 17.63 -11.68
N ILE A 559 -34.57 18.41 -12.53
CA ILE A 559 -33.74 19.55 -12.10
C ILE A 559 -34.62 20.79 -11.96
N LYS A 560 -34.48 21.51 -10.83
CA LYS A 560 -35.18 22.78 -10.63
C LYS A 560 -34.66 23.83 -11.61
N ALA A 561 -35.52 24.28 -12.52
CA ALA A 561 -35.19 25.25 -13.58
C ALA A 561 -34.64 26.59 -13.04
N GLU A 562 -34.97 26.96 -11.80
CA GLU A 562 -34.54 28.22 -11.16
C GLU A 562 -33.02 28.38 -10.96
N PHE A 563 -32.25 27.29 -11.05
CA PHE A 563 -30.79 27.27 -10.89
C PHE A 563 -30.05 26.93 -12.19
N CYS A 564 -30.70 27.08 -13.34
CA CYS A 564 -30.22 26.65 -14.63
C CYS A 564 -30.11 27.82 -15.60
N ASP A 565 -28.95 27.99 -16.23
CA ASP A 565 -28.83 28.87 -17.39
C ASP A 565 -29.31 28.12 -18.64
N HIS A 566 -30.53 28.46 -19.10
CA HIS A 566 -31.12 27.84 -20.29
C HIS A 566 -30.24 28.02 -21.54
N SER A 567 -29.45 29.09 -21.63
CA SER A 567 -28.56 29.30 -22.77
C SER A 567 -27.42 28.26 -22.79
N GLU A 568 -26.89 27.89 -21.62
CA GLU A 568 -25.91 26.81 -21.49
C GLU A 568 -26.51 25.46 -21.88
N VAL A 569 -27.75 25.18 -21.48
CA VAL A 569 -28.45 23.93 -21.84
C VAL A 569 -28.60 23.83 -23.35
N VAL A 570 -29.15 24.86 -23.99
CA VAL A 570 -29.35 24.90 -25.45
C VAL A 570 -28.01 24.77 -26.18
N LYS A 571 -26.97 25.45 -25.69
CA LYS A 571 -25.60 25.33 -26.21
C LYS A 571 -25.10 23.88 -26.12
N CYS A 572 -25.26 23.22 -24.98
CA CYS A 572 -24.83 21.82 -24.81
C CYS A 572 -25.64 20.85 -25.70
N ILE A 573 -26.94 21.10 -25.92
CA ILE A 573 -27.75 20.33 -26.88
C ILE A 573 -27.20 20.49 -28.30
N GLN A 574 -26.91 21.73 -28.71
CA GLN A 574 -26.34 22.00 -30.03
C GLN A 574 -24.97 21.32 -30.21
N ILE A 575 -24.10 21.39 -29.20
CA ILE A 575 -22.81 20.68 -29.17
C ILE A 575 -23.02 19.16 -29.30
N GLY A 576 -23.97 18.60 -28.55
CA GLY A 576 -24.33 17.19 -28.63
C GLY A 576 -24.71 16.79 -30.06
N LEU A 577 -25.60 17.55 -30.69
CA LEU A 577 -26.02 17.36 -32.08
C LEU A 577 -24.86 17.49 -33.08
N LEU A 578 -23.98 18.47 -32.93
CA LEU A 578 -22.78 18.63 -33.75
C LEU A 578 -21.81 17.45 -33.63
N CYS A 579 -21.76 16.81 -32.46
CA CYS A 579 -20.89 15.66 -32.22
C CYS A 579 -21.44 14.36 -32.83
N VAL A 580 -22.76 14.19 -32.92
CA VAL A 580 -23.41 12.96 -33.42
C VAL A 580 -23.70 12.96 -34.93
N GLN A 581 -23.00 13.79 -35.71
CA GLN A 581 -23.17 13.86 -37.16
C GLN A 581 -22.80 12.53 -37.85
N GLU A 582 -23.49 12.18 -38.93
CA GLU A 582 -23.23 10.93 -39.66
C GLU A 582 -21.80 10.90 -40.22
N LYS A 583 -21.39 11.95 -40.93
CA LYS A 583 -20.06 12.04 -41.52
C LYS A 583 -19.02 12.46 -40.46
N PRO A 584 -17.88 11.76 -40.33
CA PRO A 584 -16.82 12.12 -39.39
C PRO A 584 -16.29 13.55 -39.57
N ASP A 585 -16.22 14.04 -40.80
CA ASP A 585 -15.69 15.38 -41.12
C ASP A 585 -16.63 16.52 -40.70
N ASP A 586 -17.94 16.24 -40.61
CA ASP A 586 -18.93 17.20 -40.13
C ASP A 586 -18.91 17.34 -38.59
N ARG A 587 -18.23 16.43 -37.88
CA ARG A 587 -18.07 16.49 -36.42
C ARG A 587 -16.94 17.45 -36.03
N PRO A 588 -17.09 18.29 -35.00
CA PRO A 588 -16.01 19.14 -34.53
C PRO A 588 -14.85 18.30 -33.96
N LYS A 589 -13.66 18.89 -33.86
CA LYS A 589 -12.61 18.33 -33.00
C LYS A 589 -12.96 18.54 -31.54
N ILE A 590 -12.48 17.68 -30.66
CA ILE A 590 -12.76 17.81 -29.22
C ILE A 590 -12.19 19.11 -28.63
N THR A 591 -11.08 19.63 -29.17
CA THR A 591 -10.53 20.94 -28.81
C THR A 591 -11.43 22.10 -29.22
N GLN A 592 -12.12 21.99 -30.35
CA GLN A 592 -13.15 22.96 -30.74
C GLN A 592 -14.37 22.88 -29.82
N VAL A 593 -14.78 21.66 -29.43
CA VAL A 593 -15.86 21.46 -28.44
C VAL A 593 -15.53 22.15 -27.10
N ILE A 594 -14.30 22.00 -26.61
CA ILE A 594 -13.84 22.69 -25.39
C ILE A 594 -13.92 24.22 -25.58
N SER A 595 -13.52 24.73 -26.75
CA SER A 595 -13.67 26.16 -27.06
C SER A 595 -15.14 26.60 -27.00
N TYR A 596 -16.08 25.81 -27.53
CA TYR A 596 -17.51 26.12 -27.49
C TYR A 596 -18.06 26.13 -26.05
N LEU A 597 -17.64 25.17 -25.22
CA LEU A 597 -18.04 25.11 -23.82
C LEU A 597 -17.54 26.33 -23.04
N ASN A 598 -16.27 26.70 -23.19
CA ASN A 598 -15.66 27.81 -22.44
C ASN A 598 -16.11 29.20 -22.90
N SER A 599 -16.57 29.33 -24.15
CA SER A 599 -16.94 30.64 -24.70
C SER A 599 -18.38 31.02 -24.37
N SER A 600 -18.58 32.26 -23.93
CA SER A 600 -19.92 32.84 -23.72
C SER A 600 -20.52 33.47 -24.99
N ILE A 601 -19.73 33.67 -26.06
CA ILE A 601 -20.08 34.55 -27.21
C ILE A 601 -19.87 33.87 -28.59
N THR A 602 -19.49 32.58 -28.65
CA THR A 602 -19.22 31.94 -29.95
C THR A 602 -20.50 31.53 -30.66
N GLU A 603 -20.73 32.01 -31.89
CA GLU A 603 -21.73 31.45 -32.79
C GLU A 603 -21.35 30.01 -33.14
N LEU A 604 -22.12 29.04 -32.63
CA LEU A 604 -21.94 27.64 -32.98
C LEU A 604 -22.51 27.35 -34.37
N PRO A 605 -21.87 26.46 -35.16
CA PRO A 605 -22.42 26.03 -36.43
C PRO A 605 -23.76 25.31 -36.22
N LEU A 606 -24.66 25.43 -37.20
CA LEU A 606 -25.93 24.72 -37.17
C LEU A 606 -25.71 23.21 -37.41
N PRO A 607 -26.22 22.33 -36.55
CA PRO A 607 -26.13 20.89 -36.76
C PRO A 607 -26.98 20.45 -37.95
N LYS A 608 -26.56 19.39 -38.64
CA LYS A 608 -27.38 18.70 -39.65
C LYS A 608 -28.10 17.52 -39.01
N LYS A 609 -29.07 16.96 -39.72
CA LYS A 609 -29.83 15.79 -39.26
C LYS A 609 -28.90 14.62 -38.96
N PRO A 610 -28.87 14.08 -37.72
CA PRO A 610 -28.13 12.87 -37.39
C PRO A 610 -28.76 11.63 -38.03
N ILE A 611 -28.02 10.54 -38.11
CA ILE A 611 -28.46 9.31 -38.79
C ILE A 611 -29.74 8.74 -38.13
N ASN A 612 -30.75 8.38 -38.93
CA ASN A 612 -32.01 7.81 -38.42
C ASN A 612 -31.82 6.37 -37.91
N SER A 613 -32.49 6.05 -36.78
CA SER A 613 -32.55 4.73 -36.13
C SER A 613 -32.80 3.54 -37.07
N ARG A 614 -33.68 3.71 -38.08
CA ARG A 614 -34.08 2.66 -39.04
C ARG A 614 -32.94 2.14 -39.92
N GLN A 615 -31.96 2.97 -40.26
CA GLN A 615 -30.78 2.54 -41.03
C GLN A 615 -29.71 1.90 -40.14
N SER A 616 -29.61 2.31 -38.86
CA SER A 616 -28.71 1.70 -37.87
C SER A 616 -29.18 0.31 -37.40
N GLY A 617 -30.49 0.06 -37.36
CA GLY A 617 -31.04 -1.28 -37.07
C GLY A 617 -30.69 -2.35 -38.12
N ILE A 618 -30.52 -1.94 -39.39
CA ILE A 618 -30.00 -2.82 -40.46
C ILE A 618 -28.51 -3.13 -40.20
N VAL A 619 -27.74 -2.15 -39.74
CA VAL A 619 -26.32 -2.33 -39.34
C VAL A 619 -26.19 -3.31 -38.16
N GLN A 620 -27.12 -3.29 -37.22
CA GLN A 620 -27.16 -4.24 -36.09
C GLN A 620 -27.43 -5.68 -36.54
N LYS A 621 -28.30 -5.90 -37.54
CA LYS A 621 -28.51 -7.24 -38.14
C LYS A 621 -27.28 -7.77 -38.89
N ILE A 622 -26.58 -6.89 -39.62
CA ILE A 622 -25.37 -7.26 -40.37
C ILE A 622 -24.21 -7.59 -39.43
N ALA A 623 -24.06 -6.87 -38.31
CA ALA A 623 -22.98 -7.09 -37.34
C ALA A 623 -23.16 -8.36 -36.47
N VAL A 624 -24.39 -8.86 -36.30
CA VAL A 624 -24.72 -10.04 -35.47
C VAL A 624 -24.63 -11.36 -36.26
N GLY A 625 -24.47 -11.32 -37.59
CA GLY A 625 -24.31 -12.54 -38.39
C GLY A 625 -25.57 -13.42 -38.45
N GLU A 626 -26.76 -12.83 -38.28
CA GLU A 626 -28.01 -13.53 -38.62
C GLU A 626 -28.15 -13.58 -40.14
N SER A 627 -27.69 -14.67 -40.74
CA SER A 627 -28.09 -15.05 -42.08
C SER A 627 -29.60 -15.28 -42.09
N SER A 628 -30.37 -14.33 -42.62
CA SER A 628 -31.75 -14.62 -43.01
C SER A 628 -31.72 -15.56 -44.20
N SER A 629 -31.86 -16.87 -43.96
CA SER A 629 -32.44 -17.77 -44.94
C SER A 629 -33.87 -17.30 -45.20
N GLY A 630 -34.10 -16.59 -46.30
CA GLY A 630 -35.41 -16.05 -46.63
C GLY A 630 -35.38 -15.14 -47.84
N SER A 631 -35.23 -15.76 -49.02
CA SER A 631 -35.68 -15.29 -50.34
C SER A 631 -35.65 -13.78 -50.62
N THR A 632 -34.63 -13.36 -51.38
CA THR A 632 -34.71 -12.18 -52.25
C THR A 632 -35.86 -12.34 -53.25
N PRO A 633 -36.74 -11.34 -53.47
CA PRO A 633 -37.44 -11.21 -54.73
C PRO A 633 -36.50 -10.51 -55.70
N SER A 634 -36.00 -11.25 -56.69
CA SER A 634 -35.36 -10.67 -57.87
C SER A 634 -36.39 -9.85 -58.65
N ILE A 635 -36.22 -8.54 -58.73
CA ILE A 635 -36.91 -7.72 -59.73
C ILE A 635 -36.06 -7.78 -60.99
N ASN A 636 -36.34 -8.76 -61.85
CA ASN A 636 -35.97 -8.71 -63.25
C ASN A 636 -37.16 -8.10 -64.01
N GLU A 637 -36.94 -6.94 -64.61
CA GLU A 637 -37.78 -6.46 -65.71
C GLU A 637 -37.57 -7.35 -66.93
N MET A 638 -38.52 -8.23 -67.26
CA MET A 638 -38.81 -8.57 -68.66
C MET A 638 -40.19 -9.22 -68.83
N SER A 639 -40.79 -8.89 -69.96
CA SER A 639 -42.17 -9.06 -70.41
C SER A 639 -42.69 -10.51 -70.39
N VAL A 640 -43.92 -10.67 -69.89
CA VAL A 640 -44.72 -11.89 -70.04
C VAL A 640 -45.20 -12.01 -71.49
N SER A 641 -44.84 -13.11 -72.16
CA SER A 641 -45.63 -13.65 -73.27
C SER A 641 -45.93 -15.13 -73.00
N ILE A 642 -47.22 -15.46 -73.09
CA ILE A 642 -47.84 -16.73 -72.74
C ILE A 642 -47.71 -17.68 -73.93
N PHE A 643 -47.35 -18.94 -73.69
CA PHE A 643 -47.64 -20.06 -74.59
C PHE A 643 -48.23 -21.22 -73.79
N ILE A 644 -49.53 -21.45 -73.96
CA ILE A 644 -50.24 -22.66 -73.52
C ILE A 644 -50.41 -23.54 -74.76
N PRO A 645 -50.05 -24.83 -74.73
CA PRO A 645 -50.52 -25.78 -75.72
C PRO A 645 -51.82 -26.45 -75.25
N ARG A 646 -52.89 -26.13 -76.01
CA ARG A 646 -54.27 -26.64 -76.06
C ARG A 646 -55.27 -26.07 -75.06
#